data_AF-A0A3D9XI52-F1
#
_entry.id   AF-A0A3D9XI52-F1
#
_cell.length_a   1.000
_cell.length_b   1.000
_cell.length_c   1.000
_cell.angle_alpha   90.00
_cell.angle_beta   90.00
_cell.angle_gamma   90.00
#
_symmetry.space_group_name_H-M   'P 1'
#
loop_
_entity.id
_entity.type
_entity.pdbx_description
1 polymer ?
#
loop_
_entity_poly.entity_id
_entity_poly.type
_entity_poly.pdbx_seq_one_letter_code
_entity_poly.pdbx_strand_id
1 'polypeptide(L)'
;MSAGRPARSLLLAAAVSLGLTTLAGAEDARIALVVGNGDYQRAPSLDNAVRDARDIADMLRGFGFTVQESHDLDRTGFESFLRTALLNIPEGSELVFFYAGHGIQIGRRNYLLPTDVAFESIYDLPVQSITLDRVVELLSARGSTHVAMIDACRENPFPNLRLAANLDATLFETKSGFEVFSTPINSLVAFSTSPGQVAYDGEAGGNGPYAQAILDAAGQYSDENILTMLADVRQRVYQSTSGRQVPWESSTLVQPFYLVQGGTVATPPSADSAVSQPNRSAAPAREQAVDLTLPFARELPLGERLAEGIGGPLGDVSVIEAPQHGQIDLAGGAPTYRPHLAETPMAGRTEHVVRDRFTLGIGGAEPGVLKVSVQMPALACDVQAGDALDLQGVGLYRLPNQIEPRRALADCTQAVAENPGVPRLLYQLGRAQQASGDLKAAYDSFRAAAAAGHVRAGHAAAMLLLSPRVDRAAVPIPLDEAQGNALLEQAIASGDPFAMHSRGLRLLRNGPAEADRQRGFELLERAAELGHTYSMNELGAYFLDPDSRWFRPERGLTYLRASAERKDIYGYNNLGLVALRGHGDVKPDPAAARDWFERAAQGGHPLAPANLGRMIMRGQLGKPDPRAALRWYDMGLARGDGWGGANGAGIILGGDARPLGPADAALRAAKALHLPSAEAAARARELLEGVAAADLDRAAQMILNELGEAVAVDGRAGPATIAALARAGSRAGLEALPPGAGPQERLLMAARAWWAQNPPRVDLF
;
A
#
# COMPACT_ATOMS: atom_id res chain seq x y z
N MET A 1 -63.46 -33.07 -41.00
CA MET A 1 -63.37 -31.95 -41.96
C MET A 1 -62.26 -31.01 -41.49
N SER A 2 -61.30 -30.73 -42.39
CA SER A 2 -60.36 -29.59 -42.47
C SER A 2 -59.59 -29.16 -41.20
N ALA A 3 -58.28 -29.35 -41.05
CA ALA A 3 -57.13 -28.82 -41.80
C ALA A 3 -56.82 -27.33 -41.54
N GLY A 4 -55.56 -27.04 -41.18
CA GLY A 4 -55.00 -25.68 -41.14
C GLY A 4 -53.67 -25.56 -40.36
N ARG A 5 -52.56 -25.94 -40.99
CA ARG A 5 -51.15 -25.74 -40.54
C ARG A 5 -50.71 -24.26 -40.67
N PRO A 6 -49.63 -23.84 -39.98
CA PRO A 6 -49.20 -22.44 -39.91
C PRO A 6 -48.33 -22.01 -41.10
N ALA A 7 -48.43 -20.73 -41.49
CA ALA A 7 -47.57 -20.09 -42.48
C ALA A 7 -46.33 -19.50 -41.82
N ARG A 8 -45.16 -19.97 -42.26
CA ARG A 8 -43.83 -19.39 -42.01
C ARG A 8 -43.70 -18.08 -42.77
N SER A 9 -43.26 -17.01 -42.09
CA SER A 9 -42.75 -15.79 -42.74
C SER A 9 -41.27 -15.66 -42.43
N LEU A 10 -40.47 -15.64 -43.50
CA LEU A 10 -39.03 -15.40 -43.50
C LEU A 10 -38.73 -13.99 -42.99
N LEU A 11 -37.76 -13.85 -42.08
CA LEU A 11 -37.03 -12.61 -41.84
C LEU A 11 -35.57 -12.85 -42.23
N LEU A 12 -35.13 -12.08 -43.22
CA LEU A 12 -33.75 -12.01 -43.71
C LEU A 12 -32.80 -11.62 -42.57
N ALA A 13 -31.82 -12.47 -42.28
CA ALA A 13 -30.63 -12.08 -41.53
C ALA A 13 -29.60 -11.53 -42.53
N ALA A 14 -29.37 -10.22 -42.50
CA ALA A 14 -28.23 -9.61 -43.17
C ALA A 14 -26.98 -9.90 -42.33
N ALA A 15 -26.13 -10.81 -42.82
CA ALA A 15 -24.82 -11.06 -42.24
C ALA A 15 -23.88 -9.91 -42.60
N VAL A 16 -23.71 -8.94 -41.71
CA VAL A 16 -22.59 -8.00 -41.77
C VAL A 16 -21.34 -8.77 -41.34
N SER A 17 -20.46 -9.03 -42.30
CA SER A 17 -19.14 -9.59 -42.07
C SER A 17 -18.26 -8.50 -41.46
N LEU A 18 -18.23 -8.39 -40.13
CA LEU A 18 -17.14 -7.68 -39.46
C LEU A 18 -15.87 -8.50 -39.71
N GLY A 19 -14.99 -8.02 -40.59
CA GLY A 19 -13.63 -8.50 -40.67
C GLY A 19 -12.98 -8.32 -39.30
N LEU A 20 -12.61 -9.42 -38.65
CA LEU A 20 -11.62 -9.39 -37.59
C LEU A 20 -10.30 -8.95 -38.23
N THR A 21 -10.00 -7.66 -38.17
CA THR A 21 -8.61 -7.21 -38.15
C THR A 21 -8.03 -7.79 -36.87
N THR A 22 -7.21 -8.83 -37.02
CA THR A 22 -6.28 -9.27 -35.98
C THR A 22 -5.42 -8.05 -35.62
N LEU A 23 -5.67 -7.46 -34.46
CA LEU A 23 -4.71 -6.58 -33.82
C LEU A 23 -3.42 -7.39 -33.71
N ALA A 24 -2.36 -6.94 -34.37
CA ALA A 24 -1.02 -7.43 -34.09
C ALA A 24 -0.80 -7.30 -32.58
N GLY A 25 -0.43 -8.41 -31.93
CA GLY A 25 -0.19 -8.44 -30.49
C GLY A 25 0.87 -7.41 -30.14
N ALA A 26 0.58 -6.61 -29.11
CA ALA A 26 1.60 -5.79 -28.46
C ALA A 26 2.73 -6.72 -28.00
N GLU A 27 3.97 -6.33 -28.24
CA GLU A 27 5.16 -7.04 -27.77
C GLU A 27 5.18 -6.98 -26.24
N ASP A 28 5.20 -8.14 -25.55
CA ASP A 28 5.17 -8.19 -24.09
C ASP A 28 6.40 -7.47 -23.51
N ALA A 29 6.21 -6.52 -22.60
CA ALA A 29 7.30 -5.76 -22.00
C ALA A 29 8.23 -6.68 -21.19
N ARG A 30 9.54 -6.54 -21.35
CA ARG A 30 10.54 -7.41 -20.71
C ARG A 30 11.24 -6.66 -19.58
N ILE A 31 10.98 -7.07 -18.34
CA ILE A 31 11.49 -6.39 -17.14
C ILE A 31 12.37 -7.35 -16.34
N ALA A 32 13.52 -6.88 -15.87
CA ALA A 32 14.34 -7.58 -14.91
C ALA A 32 14.46 -6.79 -13.60
N LEU A 33 14.32 -7.48 -12.47
CA LEU A 33 14.59 -6.98 -11.13
C LEU A 33 15.84 -7.68 -10.61
N VAL A 34 16.89 -6.92 -10.30
CA VAL A 34 18.20 -7.47 -9.93
C VAL A 34 18.64 -6.88 -8.60
N VAL A 35 18.87 -7.75 -7.62
CA VAL A 35 19.27 -7.36 -6.26
C VAL A 35 20.58 -8.05 -5.87
N GLY A 36 21.56 -7.28 -5.41
CA GLY A 36 22.82 -7.79 -4.86
C GLY A 36 23.07 -7.26 -3.46
N ASN A 37 23.03 -8.12 -2.45
CA ASN A 37 23.30 -7.75 -1.05
C ASN A 37 24.60 -8.40 -0.58
N GLY A 38 25.62 -7.57 -0.31
CA GLY A 38 26.95 -7.98 0.15
C GLY A 38 27.38 -7.39 1.48
N ASP A 39 27.02 -6.13 1.79
CA ASP A 39 27.49 -5.40 2.99
C ASP A 39 26.57 -5.60 4.21
N TYR A 40 26.64 -6.79 4.83
CA TYR A 40 25.79 -7.13 5.98
C TYR A 40 26.32 -6.55 7.30
N GLN A 41 25.43 -5.93 8.07
CA GLN A 41 25.79 -5.32 9.35
C GLN A 41 26.06 -6.34 10.46
N ARG A 42 25.34 -7.48 10.44
CA ARG A 42 25.39 -8.52 11.50
C ARG A 42 25.55 -9.94 10.97
N ALA A 43 25.85 -10.10 9.69
CA ALA A 43 26.17 -11.36 9.05
C ALA A 43 27.50 -11.23 8.28
N PRO A 44 28.15 -12.32 7.86
CA PRO A 44 29.37 -12.24 7.06
C PRO A 44 29.15 -11.46 5.75
N SER A 45 30.12 -10.61 5.36
CA SER A 45 30.13 -9.92 4.05
C SER A 45 30.16 -10.93 2.89
N LEU A 46 29.52 -10.59 1.78
CA LEU A 46 29.60 -11.30 0.50
C LEU A 46 30.11 -10.35 -0.59
N ASP A 47 31.42 -10.30 -0.76
CA ASP A 47 32.09 -9.34 -1.65
C ASP A 47 31.73 -9.55 -3.14
N ASN A 48 31.33 -10.76 -3.53
CA ASN A 48 30.92 -11.11 -4.89
C ASN A 48 29.46 -10.74 -5.20
N ALA A 49 28.54 -10.71 -4.22
CA ALA A 49 27.10 -10.62 -4.47
C ALA A 49 26.69 -9.35 -5.26
N VAL A 50 27.30 -8.20 -4.95
CA VAL A 50 27.05 -6.94 -5.66
C VAL A 50 27.63 -6.99 -7.09
N ARG A 51 28.74 -7.69 -7.29
CA ARG A 51 29.34 -7.88 -8.63
C ARG A 51 28.47 -8.81 -9.48
N ASP A 52 28.06 -9.95 -8.91
CA ASP A 52 27.17 -10.91 -9.57
C ASP A 52 25.90 -10.22 -10.07
N ALA A 53 25.29 -9.38 -9.23
CA ALA A 53 24.12 -8.58 -9.60
C ALA A 53 24.40 -7.61 -10.75
N ARG A 54 25.50 -6.85 -10.72
CA ARG A 54 25.87 -5.91 -11.80
C ARG A 54 26.07 -6.61 -13.13
N ASP A 55 26.86 -7.68 -13.14
CA ASP A 55 27.21 -8.38 -14.38
C ASP A 55 25.97 -9.05 -14.99
N ILE A 56 25.08 -9.61 -14.18
CA ILE A 56 23.79 -10.15 -14.63
C ILE A 56 22.85 -9.05 -15.14
N ALA A 57 22.81 -7.89 -14.46
CA ALA A 57 22.03 -6.75 -14.91
C ALA A 57 22.49 -6.27 -16.31
N ASP A 58 23.80 -6.13 -16.52
CA ASP A 58 24.37 -5.73 -17.81
C ASP A 58 24.10 -6.76 -18.91
N MET A 59 24.21 -8.05 -18.59
CA MET A 59 23.83 -9.13 -19.50
C MET A 59 22.35 -9.04 -19.92
N LEU A 60 21.43 -8.86 -18.97
CA LEU A 60 19.99 -8.77 -19.26
C LEU A 60 19.65 -7.50 -20.07
N ARG A 61 20.30 -6.36 -19.79
CA ARG A 61 20.19 -5.15 -20.64
C ARG A 61 20.59 -5.46 -22.08
N GLY A 62 21.67 -6.21 -22.29
CA GLY A 62 22.13 -6.66 -23.61
C GLY A 62 21.11 -7.50 -24.38
N PHE A 63 20.21 -8.18 -23.67
CA PHE A 63 19.11 -8.96 -24.25
C PHE A 63 17.78 -8.20 -24.35
N GLY A 64 17.80 -6.88 -24.14
CA GLY A 64 16.63 -6.01 -24.30
C GLY A 64 15.68 -5.96 -23.11
N PHE A 65 16.11 -6.43 -21.93
CA PHE A 65 15.33 -6.22 -20.70
C PHE A 65 15.49 -4.79 -20.20
N THR A 66 14.39 -4.20 -19.74
CA THR A 66 14.44 -3.06 -18.83
C THR A 66 14.85 -3.56 -17.45
N VAL A 67 16.04 -3.17 -16.98
CA VAL A 67 16.58 -3.66 -15.71
C VAL A 67 16.45 -2.62 -14.59
N GLN A 68 15.77 -3.00 -13.51
CA GLN A 68 15.77 -2.30 -12.24
C GLN A 68 16.76 -3.01 -11.31
N GLU A 69 17.85 -2.32 -10.98
CA GLU A 69 18.99 -2.86 -10.23
C GLU A 69 19.13 -2.13 -8.89
N SER A 70 19.42 -2.86 -7.81
CA SER A 70 19.65 -2.28 -6.49
C SER A 70 20.61 -3.13 -5.65
N HIS A 71 21.37 -2.46 -4.78
CA HIS A 71 22.42 -3.10 -3.98
C HIS A 71 22.27 -2.79 -2.50
N ASP A 72 22.73 -3.75 -1.68
CA ASP A 72 22.89 -3.62 -0.23
C ASP A 72 21.62 -3.10 0.47
N LEU A 73 20.46 -3.60 0.05
CA LEU A 73 19.16 -3.15 0.52
C LEU A 73 18.93 -3.55 1.98
N ASP A 74 18.66 -2.56 2.82
CA ASP A 74 18.05 -2.78 4.13
C ASP A 74 16.60 -3.26 3.99
N ARG A 75 15.98 -3.68 5.10
CA ARG A 75 14.64 -4.28 5.10
C ARG A 75 13.59 -3.37 4.48
N THR A 76 13.67 -2.06 4.75
CA THR A 76 12.69 -1.08 4.26
C THR A 76 12.95 -0.74 2.79
N GLY A 77 14.23 -0.65 2.40
CA GLY A 77 14.71 -0.47 1.05
C GLY A 77 14.27 -1.62 0.15
N PHE A 78 14.38 -2.86 0.61
CA PHE A 78 13.93 -4.05 -0.14
C PHE A 78 12.42 -4.01 -0.40
N GLU A 79 11.59 -3.71 0.61
CA GLU A 79 10.14 -3.57 0.34
C GLU A 79 9.86 -2.44 -0.64
N SER A 80 10.53 -1.30 -0.45
CA SER A 80 10.32 -0.13 -1.30
C SER A 80 10.72 -0.43 -2.73
N PHE A 81 11.80 -1.18 -2.95
CA PHE A 81 12.22 -1.68 -4.25
C PHE A 81 11.14 -2.56 -4.89
N LEU A 82 10.64 -3.58 -4.18
CA LEU A 82 9.59 -4.46 -4.70
C LEU A 82 8.28 -3.70 -5.00
N ARG A 83 7.87 -2.78 -4.12
CA ARG A 83 6.67 -1.95 -4.33
C ARG A 83 6.82 -1.01 -5.51
N THR A 84 7.98 -0.37 -5.64
CA THR A 84 8.33 0.48 -6.78
C THR A 84 8.31 -0.33 -8.07
N ALA A 85 8.88 -1.54 -8.07
CA ALA A 85 8.83 -2.43 -9.22
C ALA A 85 7.37 -2.72 -9.64
N LEU A 86 6.49 -3.07 -8.70
CA LEU A 86 5.06 -3.34 -8.99
C LEU A 86 4.31 -2.15 -9.57
N LEU A 87 4.71 -0.93 -9.19
CA LEU A 87 4.13 0.29 -9.77
C LEU A 87 4.62 0.53 -11.20
N ASN A 88 5.76 -0.03 -11.59
CA ASN A 88 6.40 0.24 -12.89
C ASN A 88 6.37 -0.95 -13.85
N ILE A 89 5.97 -2.15 -13.41
CA ILE A 89 5.81 -3.33 -14.26
C ILE A 89 4.45 -3.27 -15.00
N PRO A 90 4.44 -3.22 -16.34
CA PRO A 90 3.21 -3.37 -17.12
C PRO A 90 2.55 -4.74 -16.93
N GLU A 91 1.23 -4.80 -17.07
CA GLU A 91 0.52 -6.07 -17.09
C GLU A 91 0.92 -6.90 -18.32
N GLY A 92 1.06 -8.22 -18.15
CA GLY A 92 1.47 -9.14 -19.20
C GLY A 92 2.99 -9.20 -19.44
N SER A 93 3.82 -8.50 -18.65
CA SER A 93 5.27 -8.47 -18.84
C SER A 93 5.96 -9.84 -18.68
N GLU A 94 7.05 -10.07 -19.42
CA GLU A 94 8.02 -11.12 -19.13
C GLU A 94 8.98 -10.66 -18.03
N LEU A 95 9.04 -11.39 -16.92
CA LEU A 95 9.76 -10.96 -15.72
C LEU A 95 10.95 -11.87 -15.39
N VAL A 96 12.12 -11.26 -15.17
CA VAL A 96 13.28 -11.92 -14.56
C VAL A 96 13.53 -11.32 -13.18
N PHE A 97 13.72 -12.15 -12.17
CA PHE A 97 14.21 -11.74 -10.86
C PHE A 97 15.54 -12.41 -10.59
N PHE A 98 16.59 -11.64 -10.34
CA PHE A 98 17.88 -12.16 -9.89
C PHE A 98 18.18 -11.63 -8.49
N TYR A 99 18.58 -12.53 -7.59
CA TYR A 99 19.03 -12.18 -6.26
C TYR A 99 20.37 -12.83 -5.96
N ALA A 100 21.36 -12.04 -5.57
CA ALA A 100 22.62 -12.50 -4.99
C ALA A 100 22.76 -12.01 -3.55
N GLY A 101 23.05 -12.92 -2.61
CA GLY A 101 23.24 -12.56 -1.21
C GLY A 101 23.00 -13.73 -0.24
N HIS A 102 22.84 -13.43 1.06
CA HIS A 102 22.47 -14.43 2.04
C HIS A 102 21.00 -14.79 1.92
N GLY A 103 20.73 -16.08 2.09
CA GLY A 103 19.39 -16.64 2.18
C GLY A 103 19.33 -17.68 3.30
N ILE A 104 18.13 -17.94 3.80
CA ILE A 104 17.88 -19.00 4.77
C ILE A 104 16.67 -19.80 4.31
N GLN A 105 16.74 -21.11 4.42
CA GLN A 105 15.56 -21.96 4.30
C GLN A 105 15.11 -22.45 5.67
N ILE A 106 13.85 -22.16 6.04
CA ILE A 106 13.22 -22.77 7.22
C ILE A 106 12.00 -23.57 6.79
N GLY A 107 12.05 -24.87 7.07
CA GLY A 107 11.10 -25.83 6.55
C GLY A 107 11.05 -25.74 5.02
N ARG A 108 9.99 -25.12 4.50
CA ARG A 108 9.69 -25.04 3.07
C ARG A 108 9.77 -23.63 2.48
N ARG A 109 9.95 -22.61 3.31
CA ARG A 109 10.03 -21.21 2.88
C ARG A 109 11.50 -20.82 2.72
N ASN A 110 11.80 -20.10 1.65
CA ASN A 110 13.09 -19.47 1.42
C ASN A 110 12.97 -17.99 1.78
N TYR A 111 13.93 -17.49 2.54
CA TYR A 111 14.00 -16.12 3.02
C TYR A 111 15.25 -15.46 2.44
N LEU A 112 15.07 -14.36 1.74
CA LEU A 112 16.13 -13.47 1.26
C LEU A 112 16.43 -12.47 2.36
N LEU A 113 17.71 -12.26 2.67
CA LEU A 113 18.13 -11.44 3.80
C LEU A 113 18.50 -10.01 3.37
N PRO A 114 17.87 -8.98 3.95
CA PRO A 114 18.34 -7.61 3.88
C PRO A 114 19.67 -7.41 4.63
N THR A 115 20.39 -6.32 4.34
CA THR A 115 21.71 -6.03 4.93
C THR A 115 21.67 -5.65 6.41
N ASP A 116 20.56 -5.13 6.91
CA ASP A 116 20.32 -4.74 8.30
C ASP A 116 19.74 -5.86 9.18
N VAL A 117 19.62 -7.07 8.64
CA VAL A 117 19.04 -8.24 9.32
C VAL A 117 19.67 -8.47 10.70
N ALA A 118 18.80 -8.77 11.68
CA ALA A 118 19.09 -8.63 13.09
C ALA A 118 18.24 -9.58 13.96
N PHE A 119 18.43 -10.88 13.80
CA PHE A 119 17.64 -11.85 14.55
C PHE A 119 18.07 -11.89 16.03
N GLU A 120 17.15 -11.54 16.92
CA GLU A 120 17.26 -11.78 18.37
C GLU A 120 16.58 -13.10 18.74
N SER A 121 15.51 -13.44 18.00
CA SER A 121 14.75 -14.68 18.14
C SER A 121 14.35 -15.23 16.77
N ILE A 122 13.86 -16.46 16.74
CA ILE A 122 13.30 -17.06 15.52
C ILE A 122 12.02 -16.35 15.03
N TYR A 123 11.34 -15.61 15.91
CA TYR A 123 10.12 -14.87 15.59
C TYR A 123 10.38 -13.61 14.77
N ASP A 124 11.63 -13.15 14.71
CA ASP A 124 12.02 -11.99 13.92
C ASP A 124 12.06 -12.26 12.42
N LEU A 125 12.18 -13.53 12.03
CA LEU A 125 12.36 -13.92 10.64
C LEU A 125 11.27 -13.36 9.70
N PRO A 126 9.96 -13.47 9.98
CA PRO A 126 8.92 -13.01 9.04
C PRO A 126 8.91 -11.49 8.82
N VAL A 127 9.35 -10.71 9.80
CA VAL A 127 9.34 -9.24 9.70
C VAL A 127 10.69 -8.65 9.31
N GLN A 128 11.80 -9.37 9.51
CA GLN A 128 13.15 -8.91 9.19
C GLN A 128 13.74 -9.54 7.92
N SER A 129 12.99 -10.37 7.19
CA SER A 129 13.41 -10.93 5.91
C SER A 129 12.33 -10.76 4.84
N ILE A 130 12.69 -11.13 3.60
CA ILE A 130 11.77 -11.18 2.46
C ILE A 130 11.56 -12.63 2.07
N THR A 131 10.33 -13.12 2.02
CA THR A 131 10.06 -14.48 1.54
C THR A 131 10.17 -14.53 0.01
N LEU A 132 10.78 -15.59 -0.53
CA LEU A 132 10.83 -15.79 -1.99
C LEU A 132 9.44 -16.01 -2.57
N ASP A 133 8.58 -16.74 -1.85
CA ASP A 133 7.17 -16.93 -2.20
C ASP A 133 6.48 -15.58 -2.44
N ARG A 134 6.76 -14.57 -1.61
CA ARG A 134 6.25 -13.20 -1.77
C ARG A 134 6.74 -12.54 -3.05
N VAL A 135 8.03 -12.64 -3.34
CA VAL A 135 8.61 -12.08 -4.57
C VAL A 135 7.95 -12.71 -5.79
N VAL A 136 7.85 -14.05 -5.82
CA VAL A 136 7.24 -14.78 -6.93
C VAL A 136 5.75 -14.45 -7.06
N GLU A 137 4.97 -14.44 -5.98
CA GLU A 137 3.55 -14.05 -5.99
C GLU A 137 3.36 -12.63 -6.53
N LEU A 138 4.23 -11.70 -6.14
CA LEU A 138 4.19 -10.32 -6.60
C LEU A 138 4.43 -10.19 -8.10
N LEU A 139 5.43 -10.91 -8.61
CA LEU A 139 5.73 -10.93 -10.04
C LEU A 139 4.60 -11.60 -10.82
N SER A 140 4.08 -12.73 -10.32
CA SER A 140 2.96 -13.47 -10.90
C SER A 140 1.64 -12.72 -10.97
N ALA A 141 1.44 -11.70 -10.13
CA ALA A 141 0.27 -10.85 -10.22
C ALA A 141 0.29 -9.89 -11.44
N ARG A 142 1.45 -9.69 -12.07
CA ARG A 142 1.63 -8.69 -13.15
C ARG A 142 2.08 -9.27 -14.47
N GLY A 143 3.04 -10.19 -14.47
CA GLY A 143 3.63 -10.71 -15.69
C GLY A 143 2.88 -11.90 -16.30
N SER A 144 3.20 -12.21 -17.55
CA SER A 144 2.72 -13.38 -18.28
C SER A 144 3.58 -14.63 -18.04
N THR A 145 4.89 -14.41 -17.83
CA THR A 145 5.91 -15.42 -17.55
C THR A 145 6.95 -14.87 -16.57
N HIS A 146 7.44 -15.71 -15.65
CA HIS A 146 8.36 -15.27 -14.59
C HIS A 146 9.51 -16.26 -14.39
N VAL A 147 10.73 -15.75 -14.35
CA VAL A 147 11.93 -16.52 -14.04
C VAL A 147 12.62 -15.88 -12.86
N ALA A 148 12.75 -16.59 -11.75
CA ALA A 148 13.55 -16.19 -10.60
C ALA A 148 14.84 -17.02 -10.53
N MET A 149 15.99 -16.36 -10.44
CA MET A 149 17.31 -16.97 -10.28
C MET A 149 17.90 -16.49 -8.96
N ILE A 150 18.15 -17.43 -8.05
CA ILE A 150 18.53 -17.14 -6.66
C ILE A 150 19.94 -17.66 -6.43
N ASP A 151 20.91 -16.74 -6.45
CA ASP A 151 22.28 -16.98 -6.05
C ASP A 151 22.49 -16.70 -4.55
N ALA A 152 21.93 -17.58 -3.74
CA ALA A 152 21.98 -17.44 -2.29
C ALA A 152 22.17 -18.78 -1.60
N CYS A 153 22.84 -18.72 -0.45
CA CYS A 153 22.89 -19.85 0.47
C CYS A 153 21.48 -20.24 0.92
N ARG A 154 21.29 -21.53 1.24
CA ARG A 154 20.04 -22.05 1.83
C ARG A 154 20.25 -22.58 3.25
N GLU A 155 21.43 -22.33 3.80
CA GLU A 155 21.82 -22.62 5.18
C GLU A 155 21.77 -21.34 6.02
N ASN A 156 21.62 -21.49 7.34
CA ASN A 156 21.61 -20.37 8.28
C ASN A 156 23.01 -19.75 8.48
N PRO A 157 23.23 -18.46 8.13
CA PRO A 157 24.50 -17.78 8.36
C PRO A 157 24.70 -17.33 9.83
N PHE A 158 23.74 -17.56 10.72
CA PHE A 158 23.80 -17.18 12.14
C PHE A 158 24.08 -18.39 13.05
N PRO A 159 25.35 -18.65 13.42
CA PRO A 159 25.74 -19.87 14.15
C PRO A 159 25.15 -19.96 15.58
N ASN A 160 24.79 -18.82 16.18
CA ASN A 160 24.26 -18.75 17.55
C ASN A 160 22.74 -18.88 17.62
N LEU A 161 22.02 -18.65 16.52
CA LEU A 161 20.62 -19.04 16.42
C LEU A 161 20.58 -20.50 15.98
N ARG A 162 20.31 -21.42 16.90
CA ARG A 162 19.87 -22.77 16.52
C ARG A 162 18.48 -22.66 15.89
N LEU A 163 18.42 -22.32 14.61
CA LEU A 163 17.21 -22.45 13.76
C LEU A 163 16.87 -23.95 13.48
N ALA A 164 17.46 -24.87 14.24
CA ALA A 164 17.59 -26.28 13.92
C ALA A 164 16.41 -27.13 14.42
N ALA A 165 15.70 -27.70 13.45
CA ALA A 165 15.05 -29.02 13.40
C ALA A 165 13.94 -29.41 14.40
N ASN A 166 13.86 -28.84 15.61
CA ASN A 166 12.77 -29.09 16.56
C ASN A 166 11.76 -27.93 16.56
N LEU A 167 11.36 -27.51 15.36
CA LEU A 167 10.34 -26.49 15.17
C LEU A 167 8.99 -27.15 15.44
N ASP A 168 8.51 -26.96 16.66
CA ASP A 168 7.15 -27.26 17.05
C ASP A 168 6.17 -26.60 16.05
N ALA A 169 5.04 -27.24 15.79
CA ALA A 169 4.05 -26.85 14.77
C ALA A 169 3.38 -25.46 15.00
N THR A 170 3.94 -24.65 15.90
CA THR A 170 3.42 -23.41 16.47
C THR A 170 4.15 -22.15 15.98
N LEU A 171 5.32 -22.28 15.34
CA LEU A 171 6.03 -21.13 14.74
C LEU A 171 5.36 -20.64 13.46
N PHE A 172 4.83 -21.57 12.68
CA PHE A 172 4.03 -21.32 11.50
C PHE A 172 2.90 -22.34 11.59
N GLU A 173 1.74 -21.95 12.13
CA GLU A 173 0.63 -22.89 12.26
C GLU A 173 0.33 -23.52 10.90
N THR A 174 0.59 -24.82 10.90
CA THR A 174 0.46 -25.88 9.90
C THR A 174 -0.17 -25.54 8.54
N LYS A 175 0.67 -25.46 7.49
CA LYS A 175 0.35 -26.13 6.22
C LYS A 175 0.43 -27.65 6.47
N SER A 176 -0.70 -28.30 6.74
CA SER A 176 -0.76 -29.77 6.74
C SER A 176 -0.79 -30.27 5.29
N GLY A 177 0.30 -30.88 4.82
CA GLY A 177 0.37 -31.49 3.49
C GLY A 177 1.78 -31.49 2.90
N PHE A 178 2.18 -32.62 2.30
CA PHE A 178 3.53 -32.81 1.73
C PHE A 178 3.87 -31.90 0.55
N GLU A 179 2.96 -31.13 -0.01
CA GLU A 179 3.25 -29.77 -0.46
C GLU A 179 4.25 -29.49 -1.63
N VAL A 180 5.59 -29.65 -1.53
CA VAL A 180 6.64 -28.91 -2.34
C VAL A 180 6.42 -27.37 -2.52
N PHE A 181 7.44 -26.52 -2.64
CA PHE A 181 7.17 -25.12 -3.04
C PHE A 181 6.43 -25.15 -4.38
N SER A 182 5.16 -24.73 -4.42
CA SER A 182 4.35 -24.72 -5.62
C SER A 182 4.49 -23.35 -6.28
N THR A 183 5.19 -23.32 -7.40
CA THR A 183 5.32 -22.13 -8.23
C THR A 183 3.96 -21.83 -8.90
N PRO A 184 3.53 -20.56 -8.96
CA PRO A 184 2.35 -20.18 -9.75
C PRO A 184 2.46 -20.68 -11.19
N ILE A 185 1.35 -20.83 -11.92
CA ILE A 185 1.39 -21.20 -13.35
C ILE A 185 2.29 -20.20 -14.11
N ASN A 186 3.05 -20.67 -15.09
CA ASN A 186 4.02 -19.87 -15.87
C ASN A 186 5.16 -19.26 -15.05
N SER A 187 5.66 -19.97 -14.05
CA SER A 187 6.87 -19.53 -13.34
C SER A 187 7.95 -20.60 -13.23
N LEU A 188 9.18 -20.12 -13.17
CA LEU A 188 10.40 -20.91 -13.02
C LEU A 188 11.23 -20.29 -11.90
N VAL A 189 11.66 -21.10 -10.95
CA VAL A 189 12.60 -20.67 -9.90
C VAL A 189 13.82 -21.57 -9.93
N ALA A 190 14.97 -20.99 -10.21
CA ALA A 190 16.28 -21.62 -10.24
C ALA A 190 17.11 -21.15 -9.04
N PHE A 191 17.78 -22.10 -8.38
CA PHE A 191 18.62 -21.89 -7.21
C PHE A 191 20.05 -22.27 -7.55
N SER A 192 21.01 -21.52 -7.01
CA SER A 192 22.44 -21.81 -7.20
C SER A 192 22.88 -23.12 -6.58
N THR A 193 22.15 -23.65 -5.60
CA THR A 193 22.47 -24.90 -4.91
C THR A 193 21.22 -25.70 -4.50
N SER A 194 21.44 -26.98 -4.19
CA SER A 194 20.40 -27.93 -3.77
C SER A 194 19.83 -27.56 -2.39
N PRO A 195 18.61 -28.02 -2.04
CA PRO A 195 18.00 -27.73 -0.75
C PRO A 195 18.90 -28.06 0.45
N GLY A 196 19.02 -27.11 1.39
CA GLY A 196 19.83 -27.25 2.60
C GLY A 196 21.35 -27.29 2.38
N GLN A 197 21.84 -26.93 1.19
CA GLN A 197 23.27 -26.80 0.89
C GLN A 197 23.71 -25.32 0.82
N VAL A 198 25.02 -25.12 0.86
CA VAL A 198 25.69 -23.80 0.77
C VAL A 198 26.01 -23.48 -0.69
N ALA A 199 25.92 -22.20 -1.04
CA ALA A 199 26.43 -21.68 -2.32
C ALA A 199 27.86 -21.17 -2.10
N TYR A 200 28.77 -21.44 -3.05
CA TYR A 200 30.17 -21.02 -2.94
C TYR A 200 30.36 -19.60 -3.48
N ASP A 201 31.19 -18.81 -2.81
CA ASP A 201 31.46 -17.41 -3.19
C ASP A 201 32.43 -17.27 -4.38
N GLY A 202 33.02 -18.37 -4.86
CA GLY A 202 33.96 -18.38 -5.98
C GLY A 202 35.39 -17.97 -5.61
N GLU A 203 36.18 -17.58 -6.61
CA GLU A 203 37.55 -17.06 -6.39
C GLU A 203 37.51 -15.59 -5.95
N ALA A 204 38.46 -15.19 -5.10
CA ALA A 204 38.52 -13.83 -4.57
C ALA A 204 38.61 -12.79 -5.70
N GLY A 205 37.63 -11.88 -5.75
CA GLY A 205 37.55 -10.79 -6.74
C GLY A 205 36.80 -11.13 -8.03
N GLY A 206 36.33 -12.37 -8.19
CA GLY A 206 35.48 -12.81 -9.30
C GLY A 206 33.99 -12.88 -8.95
N ASN A 207 33.20 -13.40 -9.88
CA ASN A 207 31.80 -13.76 -9.67
C ASN A 207 31.67 -15.11 -8.96
N GLY A 208 30.51 -15.34 -8.31
CA GLY A 208 30.14 -16.65 -7.79
C GLY A 208 30.05 -17.69 -8.92
N PRO A 209 30.30 -18.99 -8.66
CA PRO A 209 30.29 -20.02 -9.71
C PRO A 209 28.96 -20.11 -10.46
N TYR A 210 27.85 -19.81 -9.81
CA TYR A 210 26.52 -19.83 -10.42
C TYR A 210 26.28 -18.63 -11.34
N ALA A 211 26.50 -17.40 -10.83
CA ALA A 211 26.44 -16.19 -11.66
C ALA A 211 27.40 -16.29 -12.87
N GLN A 212 28.64 -16.72 -12.66
CA GLN A 212 29.60 -16.90 -13.75
C GLN A 212 29.12 -17.93 -14.79
N ALA A 213 28.58 -19.07 -14.34
CA ALA A 213 28.04 -20.07 -15.26
C ALA A 213 26.83 -19.56 -16.07
N ILE A 214 25.99 -18.70 -15.51
CA ILE A 214 24.90 -18.04 -16.24
C ILE A 214 25.49 -17.12 -17.32
N LEU A 215 26.43 -16.24 -16.96
CA LEU A 215 27.07 -15.31 -17.89
C LEU A 215 27.72 -16.03 -19.08
N ASP A 216 28.40 -17.15 -18.81
CA ASP A 216 29.07 -17.97 -19.83
C ASP A 216 28.07 -18.67 -20.77
N ALA A 217 26.89 -19.06 -20.26
CA ALA A 217 25.89 -19.82 -21.02
C ALA A 217 24.92 -18.91 -21.79
N ALA A 218 24.59 -17.73 -21.26
CA ALA A 218 23.48 -16.91 -21.72
C ALA A 218 23.58 -16.50 -23.20
N GLY A 219 24.77 -16.15 -23.68
CA GLY A 219 24.99 -15.81 -25.09
C GLY A 219 24.74 -16.99 -26.03
N GLN A 220 25.21 -18.18 -25.65
CA GLN A 220 25.09 -19.40 -26.45
C GLN A 220 23.65 -19.90 -26.57
N TYR A 221 22.87 -19.79 -25.49
CA TYR A 221 21.50 -20.31 -25.40
C TYR A 221 20.45 -19.20 -25.49
N SER A 222 20.81 -18.04 -26.04
CA SER A 222 19.96 -16.85 -25.98
C SER A 222 18.61 -17.03 -26.69
N ASP A 223 18.59 -17.80 -27.79
CA ASP A 223 17.44 -18.14 -28.63
C ASP A 223 16.84 -19.52 -28.32
N GLU A 224 17.34 -20.20 -27.28
CA GLU A 224 16.80 -21.47 -26.79
C GLU A 224 15.92 -21.29 -25.55
N ASN A 225 15.10 -22.32 -25.25
CA ASN A 225 14.34 -22.34 -24.02
C ASN A 225 15.30 -22.32 -22.82
N ILE A 226 15.03 -21.45 -21.86
CA ILE A 226 15.86 -21.23 -20.66
C ILE A 226 16.14 -22.49 -19.85
N LEU A 227 15.25 -23.49 -19.90
CA LEU A 227 15.49 -24.78 -19.25
C LEU A 227 16.71 -25.52 -19.84
N THR A 228 16.99 -25.34 -21.14
CA THR A 228 18.20 -25.88 -21.76
C THR A 228 19.45 -25.18 -21.23
N MET A 229 19.41 -23.85 -21.14
CA MET A 229 20.50 -23.05 -20.54
C MET A 229 20.78 -23.48 -19.10
N LEU A 230 19.72 -23.66 -18.28
CA LEU A 230 19.89 -24.05 -16.88
C LEU A 230 20.50 -25.44 -16.69
N ALA A 231 20.29 -26.36 -17.64
CA ALA A 231 20.96 -27.66 -17.63
C ALA A 231 22.48 -27.52 -17.84
N ASP A 232 22.91 -26.66 -18.76
CA ASP A 232 24.33 -26.35 -18.98
C ASP A 232 24.94 -25.60 -17.79
N VAL A 233 24.22 -24.62 -17.23
CA VAL A 233 24.61 -23.92 -15.99
C VAL A 233 24.85 -24.94 -14.86
N ARG A 234 23.95 -25.91 -14.66
CA ARG A 234 24.12 -26.97 -13.66
C ARG A 234 25.40 -27.76 -13.88
N GLN A 235 25.68 -28.14 -15.13
CA GLN A 235 26.89 -28.87 -15.49
C GLN A 235 28.15 -28.06 -15.19
N ARG A 236 28.19 -26.77 -15.56
CA ARG A 236 29.34 -25.88 -15.31
C ARG A 236 29.60 -25.66 -13.83
N VAL A 237 28.55 -25.42 -13.04
CA VAL A 237 28.69 -25.26 -11.58
C VAL A 237 29.17 -26.56 -10.94
N TYR A 238 28.62 -27.71 -11.33
CA TYR A 238 29.07 -29.00 -10.82
C TYR A 238 30.56 -29.23 -11.11
N GLN A 239 31.02 -28.91 -12.33
CA GLN A 239 32.42 -29.09 -12.72
C GLN A 239 33.36 -28.11 -12.01
N SER A 240 33.05 -26.81 -12.04
CA SER A 240 33.89 -25.77 -11.43
C SER A 240 34.00 -25.91 -9.91
N THR A 241 32.96 -26.42 -9.25
CA THR A 241 32.97 -26.65 -7.79
C THR A 241 33.44 -28.06 -7.40
N SER A 242 33.93 -28.87 -8.34
CA SER A 242 34.32 -30.28 -8.11
C SER A 242 33.22 -31.11 -7.44
N GLY A 243 31.97 -30.86 -7.84
CA GLY A 243 30.77 -31.55 -7.36
C GLY A 243 30.24 -31.08 -6.01
N ARG A 244 30.79 -30.01 -5.42
CA ARG A 244 30.35 -29.48 -4.12
C ARG A 244 29.06 -28.67 -4.20
N GLN A 245 28.73 -28.14 -5.38
CA GLN A 245 27.51 -27.36 -5.61
C GLN A 245 26.75 -27.94 -6.81
N VAL A 246 25.43 -28.08 -6.64
CA VAL A 246 24.53 -28.57 -7.69
C VAL A 246 23.33 -27.63 -7.75
N PRO A 247 23.23 -26.79 -8.80
CA PRO A 247 22.05 -25.96 -9.03
C PRO A 247 20.77 -26.78 -9.17
N TRP A 248 19.65 -26.19 -8.74
CA TRP A 248 18.35 -26.84 -8.68
C TRP A 248 17.25 -25.91 -9.19
N GLU A 249 16.26 -26.43 -9.91
CA GLU A 249 15.14 -25.64 -10.40
C GLU A 249 13.76 -26.28 -10.15
N SER A 250 12.73 -25.43 -10.15
CA SER A 250 11.32 -25.80 -10.09
C SER A 250 10.56 -25.00 -11.14
N SER A 251 9.80 -25.68 -12.01
CA SER A 251 9.16 -25.06 -13.17
C SER A 251 7.71 -25.49 -13.32
N THR A 252 6.87 -24.50 -13.60
CA THR A 252 5.47 -24.60 -14.04
C THR A 252 5.25 -23.81 -15.34
N LEU A 253 6.34 -23.51 -16.07
CA LEU A 253 6.29 -22.88 -17.39
C LEU A 253 5.45 -23.71 -18.36
N VAL A 254 4.33 -23.14 -18.82
CA VAL A 254 3.52 -23.72 -19.91
C VAL A 254 4.07 -23.26 -21.26
N GLN A 255 4.51 -22.01 -21.33
CA GLN A 255 5.19 -21.45 -22.50
C GLN A 255 6.71 -21.45 -22.30
N PRO A 256 7.51 -21.72 -23.35
CA PRO A 256 8.96 -21.59 -23.28
C PRO A 256 9.35 -20.13 -23.05
N PHE A 257 10.42 -19.91 -22.29
CA PHE A 257 11.00 -18.60 -22.06
C PHE A 257 12.37 -18.52 -22.74
N TYR A 258 12.63 -17.43 -23.45
CA TYR A 258 13.87 -17.19 -24.19
C TYR A 258 14.56 -15.94 -23.66
N LEU A 259 15.88 -15.85 -23.74
CA LEU A 259 16.58 -14.63 -23.36
C LEU A 259 16.46 -13.55 -24.44
N VAL A 260 16.41 -13.90 -25.72
CA VAL A 260 16.02 -12.96 -26.80
C VAL A 260 14.59 -13.19 -27.26
N GLN A 261 13.91 -12.12 -27.67
CA GLN A 261 12.69 -12.23 -28.46
C GLN A 261 13.05 -12.52 -29.92
N GLY A 262 12.31 -13.41 -30.58
CA GLY A 262 12.64 -13.89 -31.91
C GLY A 262 12.75 -12.77 -32.96
N GLY A 263 13.98 -12.50 -33.43
CA GLY A 263 14.25 -11.63 -34.58
C GLY A 263 15.63 -10.98 -34.61
N THR A 264 16.64 -11.70 -35.11
CA THR A 264 18.01 -11.26 -35.46
C THR A 264 18.96 -10.89 -34.31
N VAL A 265 19.83 -11.84 -33.98
CA VAL A 265 21.15 -11.56 -33.40
C VAL A 265 21.89 -10.63 -34.36
N ALA A 266 22.10 -9.37 -33.98
CA ALA A 266 23.07 -8.52 -34.64
C ALA A 266 24.44 -9.19 -34.48
N THR A 267 24.92 -9.81 -35.55
CA THR A 267 26.27 -10.37 -35.62
C THR A 267 27.24 -9.21 -35.37
N PRO A 268 28.27 -9.35 -34.51
CA PRO A 268 29.28 -8.31 -34.35
C PRO A 268 29.88 -8.00 -35.73
N PRO A 269 30.07 -6.73 -36.11
CA PRO A 269 30.70 -6.42 -37.39
C PRO A 269 32.11 -7.02 -37.38
N SER A 270 32.33 -7.97 -38.30
CA SER A 270 33.65 -8.48 -38.61
C SER A 270 34.58 -7.31 -38.93
N ALA A 271 35.71 -7.26 -38.23
CA ALA A 271 36.79 -6.32 -38.46
C ALA A 271 37.47 -6.62 -39.80
N ASP A 272 36.81 -6.26 -40.90
CA ASP A 272 37.42 -6.06 -42.22
C ASP A 272 36.40 -5.36 -43.12
N SER A 273 36.28 -4.05 -42.96
CA SER A 273 35.92 -3.17 -44.08
C SER A 273 36.61 -1.83 -43.89
N ALA A 274 37.45 -1.54 -44.87
CA ALA A 274 38.37 -0.43 -44.89
C ALA A 274 37.66 0.92 -44.77
N VAL A 275 38.32 1.77 -43.97
CA VAL A 275 38.29 3.24 -43.95
C VAL A 275 37.67 3.84 -45.22
N SER A 276 36.39 4.19 -45.12
CA SER A 276 35.75 5.14 -46.02
C SER A 276 35.65 6.47 -45.28
N GLN A 277 36.29 7.48 -45.83
CA GLN A 277 36.41 8.83 -45.28
C GLN A 277 35.04 9.47 -44.96
N PRO A 278 34.96 10.42 -44.01
CA PRO A 278 33.71 11.03 -43.60
C PRO A 278 33.16 11.89 -44.74
N ASN A 279 32.08 11.42 -45.36
CA ASN A 279 31.35 12.20 -46.35
C ASN A 279 30.62 13.35 -45.62
N ARG A 280 31.29 14.50 -45.53
CA ARG A 280 30.69 15.77 -45.11
C ARG A 280 29.77 16.26 -46.23
N SER A 281 28.51 15.87 -46.20
CA SER A 281 27.36 16.72 -46.54
C SER A 281 26.04 15.97 -46.33
N ALA A 282 25.66 15.71 -45.08
CA ALA A 282 24.25 15.63 -44.75
C ALA A 282 23.81 17.06 -44.42
N ALA A 283 22.74 17.54 -45.06
CA ALA A 283 22.07 18.76 -44.62
C ALA A 283 21.78 18.65 -43.11
N PRO A 284 21.87 19.75 -42.33
CA PRO A 284 21.59 19.67 -40.90
C PRO A 284 20.19 19.10 -40.71
N ALA A 285 20.09 17.93 -40.06
CA ALA A 285 18.80 17.39 -39.65
C ALA A 285 18.07 18.51 -38.89
N ARG A 286 16.82 18.77 -39.26
CA ARG A 286 16.08 19.91 -38.73
C ARG A 286 15.88 19.64 -37.24
N GLU A 287 16.60 20.39 -36.42
CA GLU A 287 16.54 20.27 -34.96
C GLU A 287 15.42 21.16 -34.45
N GLN A 288 14.46 20.56 -33.75
CA GLN A 288 13.31 21.27 -33.19
C GLN A 288 13.16 20.92 -31.70
N ALA A 289 12.82 21.92 -30.89
CA ALA A 289 12.51 21.72 -29.48
C ALA A 289 10.99 21.70 -29.30
N VAL A 290 10.51 20.76 -28.48
CA VAL A 290 9.10 20.64 -28.11
C VAL A 290 8.99 20.58 -26.59
N ASP A 291 8.30 21.55 -26.00
CA ASP A 291 8.01 21.58 -24.57
C ASP A 291 6.57 21.14 -24.33
N LEU A 292 6.40 20.05 -23.59
CA LEU A 292 5.10 19.46 -23.29
C LEU A 292 4.79 19.62 -21.80
N THR A 293 3.56 20.02 -21.49
CA THR A 293 3.02 19.98 -20.13
C THR A 293 1.78 19.08 -20.13
N LEU A 294 1.85 17.97 -19.40
CA LEU A 294 0.81 16.93 -19.38
C LEU A 294 0.52 16.52 -17.93
N PRO A 295 -0.72 16.21 -17.54
CA PRO A 295 -0.99 15.73 -16.19
C PRO A 295 -0.17 14.48 -15.85
N PHE A 296 0.37 14.40 -14.63
CA PHE A 296 1.10 13.20 -14.20
C PHE A 296 0.19 11.96 -14.24
N ALA A 297 0.63 10.95 -14.97
CA ALA A 297 -0.07 9.69 -15.16
C ALA A 297 0.94 8.55 -15.29
N ARG A 298 0.45 7.31 -15.22
CA ARG A 298 1.30 6.11 -15.37
C ARG A 298 1.85 5.96 -16.80
N GLU A 299 1.13 6.49 -17.78
CA GLU A 299 1.47 6.44 -19.20
C GLU A 299 0.98 7.72 -19.88
N LEU A 300 1.80 8.25 -20.78
CA LEU A 300 1.56 9.49 -21.48
C LEU A 300 1.79 9.28 -22.98
N PRO A 301 0.72 9.04 -23.76
CA PRO A 301 0.81 9.02 -25.21
C PRO A 301 1.31 10.38 -25.71
N LEU A 302 2.46 10.40 -26.39
CA LEU A 302 3.08 11.63 -26.87
C LEU A 302 2.75 11.93 -28.34
N GLY A 303 2.27 10.93 -29.09
CA GLY A 303 2.10 11.00 -30.54
C GLY A 303 1.40 12.27 -31.04
N GLU A 304 0.15 12.48 -30.61
CA GLU A 304 -0.63 13.66 -31.04
C GLU A 304 0.02 14.97 -30.61
N ARG A 305 0.56 15.02 -29.39
CA ARG A 305 1.18 16.22 -28.81
C ARG A 305 2.47 16.61 -29.53
N LEU A 306 3.27 15.63 -29.90
CA LEU A 306 4.48 15.84 -30.67
C LEU A 306 4.14 16.27 -32.11
N ALA A 307 3.13 15.64 -32.73
CA ALA A 307 2.65 16.03 -34.06
C ALA A 307 2.14 17.49 -34.09
N GLU A 308 1.37 17.90 -33.08
CA GLU A 308 0.98 19.30 -32.87
C GLU A 308 2.19 20.22 -32.73
N GLY A 309 3.17 19.83 -31.90
CA GLY A 309 4.38 20.61 -31.63
C GLY A 309 5.28 20.83 -32.85
N ILE A 310 5.30 19.87 -33.79
CA ILE A 310 6.07 19.99 -35.04
C ILE A 310 5.25 20.53 -36.21
N GLY A 311 3.93 20.65 -36.05
CA GLY A 311 3.02 21.16 -37.09
C GLY A 311 2.77 20.19 -38.25
N GLY A 312 2.84 18.87 -38.01
CA GLY A 312 2.69 17.85 -39.04
C GLY A 312 2.69 16.42 -38.49
N PRO A 313 2.42 15.40 -39.32
CA PRO A 313 2.40 14.01 -38.89
C PRO A 313 3.79 13.54 -38.44
N LEU A 314 3.83 12.68 -37.43
CA LEU A 314 5.05 11.97 -37.03
C LEU A 314 5.36 10.87 -38.06
N GLY A 315 6.60 10.85 -38.56
CA GLY A 315 7.14 9.67 -39.25
C GLY A 315 7.65 8.62 -38.25
N ASP A 316 8.49 7.70 -38.72
CA ASP A 316 9.06 6.65 -37.87
C ASP A 316 9.86 7.26 -36.71
N VAL A 317 9.55 6.88 -35.47
CA VAL A 317 10.19 7.44 -34.29
C VAL A 317 11.28 6.49 -33.78
N SER A 318 12.43 7.05 -33.41
CA SER A 318 13.52 6.34 -32.73
C SER A 318 13.99 7.15 -31.51
N VAL A 319 14.51 6.47 -30.49
CA VAL A 319 15.10 7.13 -29.32
C VAL A 319 16.59 7.35 -29.57
N ILE A 320 17.04 8.62 -29.55
CA ILE A 320 18.45 8.99 -29.67
C ILE A 320 19.06 9.13 -28.26
N GLU A 321 18.36 9.81 -27.37
CA GLU A 321 18.75 9.98 -25.96
C GLU A 321 17.55 9.62 -25.10
N ALA A 322 17.71 8.66 -24.20
CA ALA A 322 16.63 8.17 -23.34
C ALA A 322 16.32 9.17 -22.19
N PRO A 323 15.08 9.19 -21.71
CA PRO A 323 14.70 9.94 -20.51
C PRO A 323 15.46 9.48 -19.25
N GLN A 324 15.60 10.38 -18.27
CA GLN A 324 16.24 10.08 -16.98
C GLN A 324 15.27 9.55 -15.92
N HIS A 325 14.01 9.95 -15.97
CA HIS A 325 12.99 9.68 -14.94
C HIS A 325 11.82 8.86 -15.50
N GLY A 326 12.02 8.16 -16.61
CA GLY A 326 11.00 7.37 -17.27
C GLY A 326 11.55 6.57 -18.43
N GLN A 327 10.67 6.11 -19.31
CA GLN A 327 11.00 5.36 -20.51
C GLN A 327 10.12 5.76 -21.68
N ILE A 328 10.63 5.63 -22.90
CA ILE A 328 9.85 5.80 -24.13
C ILE A 328 9.56 4.42 -24.70
N ASP A 329 8.29 4.10 -24.80
CA ASP A 329 7.76 2.90 -25.45
C ASP A 329 7.33 3.26 -26.89
N LEU A 330 7.78 2.45 -27.85
CA LEU A 330 7.52 2.61 -29.29
C LEU A 330 6.70 1.44 -29.87
N ALA A 331 6.39 0.39 -29.09
CA ALA A 331 5.79 -0.86 -29.59
C ALA A 331 4.38 -0.66 -30.19
N GLY A 332 3.68 0.41 -29.80
CA GLY A 332 2.35 0.77 -30.31
C GLY A 332 2.33 1.66 -31.56
N GLY A 333 3.49 1.92 -32.19
CA GLY A 333 3.62 2.79 -33.37
C GLY A 333 3.59 4.30 -33.09
N ALA A 334 3.04 4.73 -31.94
CA ALA A 334 3.15 6.11 -31.45
C ALA A 334 3.99 6.15 -30.15
N PRO A 335 4.89 7.14 -29.98
CA PRO A 335 5.72 7.21 -28.79
C PRO A 335 4.87 7.46 -27.54
N THR A 336 5.10 6.63 -26.52
CA THR A 336 4.45 6.74 -25.20
C THR A 336 5.51 6.89 -24.13
N TYR A 337 5.40 7.93 -23.31
CA TYR A 337 6.29 8.12 -22.16
C TYR A 337 5.69 7.49 -20.91
N ARG A 338 6.49 6.64 -20.23
CA ARG A 338 6.13 6.01 -18.95
C ARG A 338 7.06 6.54 -17.86
N PRO A 339 6.59 7.40 -16.94
CA PRO A 339 7.42 7.86 -15.83
C PRO A 339 7.76 6.72 -14.87
N HIS A 340 8.93 6.81 -14.25
CA HIS A 340 9.29 5.95 -13.14
C HIS A 340 8.53 6.42 -11.89
N LEU A 341 7.56 5.63 -11.45
CA LEU A 341 6.72 5.91 -10.29
C LEU A 341 7.41 5.48 -9.00
N ALA A 342 7.23 6.22 -7.91
CA ALA A 342 7.71 5.86 -6.58
C ALA A 342 6.69 6.24 -5.51
N GLU A 343 6.60 5.46 -4.42
CA GLU A 343 5.76 5.81 -3.29
C GLU A 343 6.27 7.07 -2.59
N THR A 344 5.49 8.13 -2.64
CA THR A 344 5.85 9.46 -2.15
C THR A 344 4.79 9.98 -1.18
N PRO A 345 5.11 10.15 0.12
CA PRO A 345 4.20 10.77 1.06
C PRO A 345 3.99 12.25 0.72
N MET A 346 2.73 12.68 0.68
CA MET A 346 2.33 14.05 0.38
C MET A 346 1.94 14.86 1.63
N ALA A 347 2.20 14.32 2.83
CA ALA A 347 2.06 15.06 4.08
C ALA A 347 2.90 16.34 4.05
N GLY A 348 2.28 17.49 4.31
CA GLY A 348 2.94 18.80 4.26
C GLY A 348 3.31 19.31 2.86
N ARG A 349 2.96 18.59 1.80
CA ARG A 349 3.20 18.99 0.40
C ARG A 349 1.89 19.32 -0.30
N THR A 350 1.92 20.33 -1.16
CA THR A 350 0.74 20.81 -1.90
C THR A 350 0.83 20.61 -3.40
N GLU A 351 2.02 20.27 -3.89
CA GLU A 351 2.30 20.07 -5.32
C GLU A 351 3.35 18.96 -5.50
N HIS A 352 3.35 18.39 -6.70
CA HIS A 352 4.37 17.46 -7.17
C HIS A 352 4.49 17.64 -8.68
N VAL A 353 5.71 17.79 -9.19
CA VAL A 353 5.96 17.97 -10.62
C VAL A 353 7.16 17.13 -11.01
N VAL A 354 6.95 16.18 -11.91
CA VAL A 354 8.05 15.42 -12.54
C VAL A 354 8.49 16.15 -13.80
N ARG A 355 9.81 16.24 -14.02
CA ARG A 355 10.38 16.85 -15.22
C ARG A 355 11.35 15.88 -15.85
N ASP A 356 11.32 15.79 -17.16
CA ASP A 356 12.23 14.93 -17.89
C ASP A 356 12.59 15.53 -19.24
N ARG A 357 13.67 15.02 -19.84
CA ARG A 357 14.12 15.42 -21.17
C ARG A 357 14.68 14.21 -21.90
N PHE A 358 14.44 14.16 -23.20
CA PHE A 358 14.93 13.11 -24.07
C PHE A 358 14.98 13.60 -25.52
N THR A 359 15.70 12.86 -26.36
CA THR A 359 15.89 13.20 -27.76
C THR A 359 15.34 12.08 -28.65
N LEU A 360 14.45 12.44 -29.57
CA LEU A 360 13.85 11.52 -30.54
C LEU A 360 14.37 11.82 -31.95
N GLY A 361 14.63 10.77 -32.72
CA GLY A 361 14.83 10.85 -34.17
C GLY A 361 13.51 10.63 -34.89
N ILE A 362 13.20 11.48 -35.87
CA ILE A 362 12.05 11.31 -36.76
C ILE A 362 12.56 10.94 -38.15
N GLY A 363 12.18 9.74 -38.60
CA GLY A 363 12.36 9.24 -39.96
C GLY A 363 11.29 9.77 -40.91
N GLY A 364 11.56 9.70 -42.22
CA GLY A 364 10.66 10.18 -43.26
C GLY A 364 11.41 10.85 -44.42
N ALA A 365 10.68 11.58 -45.27
CA ALA A 365 11.25 12.28 -46.42
C ALA A 365 12.24 13.40 -46.03
N GLU A 366 12.04 14.02 -44.86
CA GLU A 366 13.00 14.93 -44.22
C GLU A 366 13.31 14.45 -42.79
N PRO A 367 14.46 13.80 -42.56
CA PRO A 367 14.86 13.36 -41.23
C PRO A 367 15.09 14.54 -40.27
N GLY A 368 14.58 14.41 -39.05
CA GLY A 368 14.63 15.45 -38.02
C GLY A 368 15.06 14.94 -36.65
N VAL A 369 15.50 15.86 -35.80
CA VAL A 369 15.83 15.60 -34.39
C VAL A 369 14.90 16.42 -33.52
N LEU A 370 14.18 15.77 -32.61
CA LEU A 370 13.33 16.42 -31.63
C LEU A 370 13.96 16.36 -30.25
N LYS A 371 14.21 17.53 -29.67
CA LYS A 371 14.54 17.68 -28.25
C LYS A 371 13.25 17.91 -27.49
N VAL A 372 12.82 16.93 -26.71
CA VAL A 372 11.56 16.97 -25.99
C VAL A 372 11.83 17.24 -24.52
N SER A 373 11.18 18.28 -23.97
CA SER A 373 11.09 18.49 -22.53
C SER A 373 9.67 18.22 -22.07
N VAL A 374 9.50 17.39 -21.05
CA VAL A 374 8.19 17.11 -20.45
C VAL A 374 8.12 17.68 -19.02
N GLN A 375 7.01 18.32 -18.69
CA GLN A 375 6.64 18.70 -17.34
C GLN A 375 5.31 18.05 -16.96
N MET A 376 5.31 17.35 -15.83
CA MET A 376 4.17 16.55 -15.39
C MET A 376 3.71 16.96 -14.00
N PRO A 377 2.88 18.02 -13.89
CA PRO A 377 2.24 18.34 -12.62
C PRO A 377 1.25 17.24 -12.23
N ALA A 378 1.34 16.80 -10.97
CA ALA A 378 0.36 15.90 -10.38
C ALA A 378 -1.01 16.56 -10.31
N LEU A 379 -2.06 15.76 -10.54
CA LEU A 379 -3.42 16.23 -10.28
C LEU A 379 -3.57 16.52 -8.78
N ALA A 380 -4.31 17.57 -8.45
CA ALA A 380 -4.53 17.95 -7.06
C ALA A 380 -5.15 16.80 -6.24
N CYS A 381 -6.03 16.01 -6.85
CA CYS A 381 -6.62 14.83 -6.20
C CYS A 381 -5.58 13.75 -5.82
N ASP A 382 -4.57 13.49 -6.66
CA ASP A 382 -3.49 12.55 -6.34
C ASP A 382 -2.71 13.03 -5.10
N VAL A 383 -2.50 14.34 -4.98
CA VAL A 383 -1.81 14.97 -3.84
C VAL A 383 -2.64 14.96 -2.55
N GLN A 384 -3.96 15.18 -2.67
CA GLN A 384 -4.85 15.29 -1.51
C GLN A 384 -5.38 13.95 -1.00
N ALA A 385 -5.56 12.98 -1.89
CA ALA A 385 -6.32 11.77 -1.61
C ALA A 385 -5.76 10.52 -2.29
N GLY A 386 -4.52 10.52 -2.78
CA GLY A 386 -3.81 9.28 -3.14
C GLY A 386 -3.60 8.35 -1.94
N ASP A 387 -3.46 7.05 -2.18
CA ASP A 387 -3.39 6.01 -1.14
C ASP A 387 -2.10 5.18 -1.22
N ALA A 388 -1.55 4.81 -0.06
CA ALA A 388 -0.30 4.05 0.02
C ALA A 388 -0.55 2.59 -0.34
N LEU A 389 0.35 1.92 -1.05
CA LEU A 389 0.21 0.55 -1.57
C LEU A 389 -0.85 0.39 -2.68
N ASP A 390 -1.39 1.48 -3.24
CA ASP A 390 -2.39 1.38 -4.32
C ASP A 390 -1.74 0.92 -5.63
N LEU A 391 -2.05 -0.32 -6.03
CA LEU A 391 -1.49 -0.97 -7.23
C LEU A 391 -1.82 -0.22 -8.53
N GLN A 392 -2.88 0.60 -8.54
CA GLN A 392 -3.32 1.37 -9.71
C GLN A 392 -3.13 2.88 -9.52
N GLY A 393 -2.47 3.28 -8.42
CA GLY A 393 -2.10 4.66 -8.14
C GLY A 393 -0.90 5.14 -8.94
N VAL A 394 -0.57 6.42 -8.73
CA VAL A 394 0.63 7.10 -9.28
C VAL A 394 1.75 7.24 -8.24
N GLY A 395 1.67 6.48 -7.14
CA GLY A 395 2.66 6.50 -6.04
C GLY A 395 2.52 7.66 -5.05
N LEU A 396 1.72 8.68 -5.34
CA LEU A 396 1.47 9.77 -4.39
C LEU A 396 0.43 9.35 -3.35
N TYR A 397 0.69 9.61 -2.07
CA TYR A 397 -0.27 9.23 -1.03
C TYR A 397 -0.35 10.17 0.17
N ARG A 398 -1.53 10.16 0.79
CA ARG A 398 -1.78 10.69 2.14
C ARG A 398 -2.42 9.60 2.98
N LEU A 399 -1.89 9.40 4.18
CA LEU A 399 -2.54 8.54 5.17
C LEU A 399 -3.92 9.12 5.54
N PRO A 400 -4.87 8.30 6.01
CA PRO A 400 -6.21 8.77 6.32
C PRO A 400 -6.19 10.04 7.22
N ASN A 401 -5.40 10.04 8.30
CA ASN A 401 -5.26 11.16 9.24
C ASN A 401 -4.66 12.45 8.63
N GLN A 402 -4.12 12.40 7.41
CA GLN A 402 -3.48 13.52 6.71
C GLN A 402 -4.38 14.14 5.63
N ILE A 403 -5.54 13.54 5.34
CA ILE A 403 -6.50 14.07 4.36
C ILE A 403 -7.23 15.26 4.98
N GLU A 404 -7.22 16.41 4.29
CA GLU A 404 -8.00 17.60 4.64
C GLU A 404 -9.35 17.57 3.89
N PRO A 405 -10.47 17.21 4.55
CA PRO A 405 -11.67 16.78 3.83
C PRO A 405 -12.27 17.83 2.87
N ARG A 406 -12.34 19.10 3.30
CA ARG A 406 -12.91 20.18 2.48
C ARG A 406 -12.11 20.42 1.20
N ARG A 407 -10.78 20.46 1.33
CA ARG A 407 -9.87 20.67 0.20
C ARG A 407 -9.84 19.45 -0.72
N ALA A 408 -9.68 18.26 -0.15
CA ALA A 408 -9.67 17.01 -0.89
C ALA A 408 -10.96 16.80 -1.70
N LEU A 409 -12.13 17.11 -1.11
CA LEU A 409 -13.40 16.97 -1.81
C LEU A 409 -13.50 17.92 -3.01
N ALA A 410 -13.09 19.18 -2.86
CA ALA A 410 -13.08 20.14 -3.96
C ALA A 410 -12.12 19.71 -5.08
N ASP A 411 -10.87 19.42 -4.73
CA ASP A 411 -9.81 19.06 -5.67
C ASP A 411 -10.13 17.75 -6.41
N CYS A 412 -10.67 16.75 -5.72
CA CYS A 412 -11.05 15.47 -6.33
C CYS A 412 -12.32 15.53 -7.18
N THR A 413 -13.32 16.32 -6.77
CA THR A 413 -14.52 16.51 -7.59
C THR A 413 -14.16 17.16 -8.92
N GLN A 414 -13.29 18.19 -8.88
CA GLN A 414 -12.80 18.84 -10.10
C GLN A 414 -11.98 17.87 -10.95
N ALA A 415 -11.03 17.13 -10.36
CA ALA A 415 -10.19 16.20 -11.12
C ALA A 415 -10.99 15.10 -11.83
N VAL A 416 -12.03 14.54 -11.18
CA VAL A 416 -12.93 13.56 -11.80
C VAL A 416 -13.74 14.18 -12.96
N ALA A 417 -14.20 15.43 -12.81
CA ALA A 417 -14.95 16.12 -13.86
C ALA A 417 -14.10 16.41 -15.10
N GLU A 418 -12.83 16.78 -14.90
CA GLU A 418 -11.87 17.07 -15.97
C GLU A 418 -11.30 15.79 -16.63
N ASN A 419 -11.30 14.67 -15.92
CA ASN A 419 -10.72 13.40 -16.36
C ASN A 419 -11.72 12.24 -16.19
N PRO A 420 -12.86 12.28 -16.91
CA PRO A 420 -13.86 11.23 -16.79
C PRO A 420 -13.32 9.88 -17.23
N GLY A 421 -13.73 8.81 -16.54
CA GLY A 421 -13.33 7.44 -16.87
C GLY A 421 -11.99 6.98 -16.28
N VAL A 422 -11.29 7.82 -15.51
CA VAL A 422 -10.07 7.42 -14.79
C VAL A 422 -10.45 6.79 -13.42
N PRO A 423 -10.36 5.45 -13.24
CA PRO A 423 -10.93 4.79 -12.06
C PRO A 423 -10.25 5.17 -10.75
N ARG A 424 -8.93 5.44 -10.77
CA ARG A 424 -8.18 5.87 -9.59
C ARG A 424 -8.72 7.19 -9.02
N LEU A 425 -9.15 8.12 -9.86
CA LEU A 425 -9.68 9.42 -9.41
C LEU A 425 -11.04 9.25 -8.72
N LEU A 426 -11.87 8.31 -9.20
CA LEU A 426 -13.11 7.93 -8.52
C LEU A 426 -12.83 7.31 -7.15
N TYR A 427 -11.82 6.44 -7.07
CA TYR A 427 -11.39 5.87 -5.79
C TYR A 427 -10.91 6.96 -4.80
N GLN A 428 -10.05 7.88 -5.26
CA GLN A 428 -9.54 8.98 -4.44
C GLN A 428 -10.65 9.96 -4.02
N LEU A 429 -11.61 10.25 -4.90
CA LEU A 429 -12.83 11.00 -4.57
C LEU A 429 -13.61 10.29 -3.46
N GLY A 430 -13.77 8.97 -3.54
CA GLY A 430 -14.40 8.17 -2.49
C GLY A 430 -13.67 8.31 -1.14
N ARG A 431 -12.33 8.33 -1.12
CA ARG A 431 -11.55 8.59 0.11
C ARG A 431 -11.82 9.99 0.67
N ALA A 432 -11.88 11.01 -0.19
CA ALA A 432 -12.19 12.38 0.21
C ALA A 432 -13.62 12.51 0.77
N GLN A 433 -14.60 11.87 0.14
CA GLN A 433 -15.99 11.80 0.61
C GLN A 433 -16.09 11.08 1.96
N GLN A 434 -15.41 9.95 2.11
CA GLN A 434 -15.36 9.21 3.38
C GLN A 434 -14.72 10.05 4.49
N ALA A 435 -13.61 10.73 4.20
CA ALA A 435 -12.95 11.64 5.14
C ALA A 435 -13.84 12.84 5.53
N SER A 436 -14.76 13.25 4.65
CA SER A 436 -15.76 14.31 4.92
C SER A 436 -16.99 13.82 5.69
N GLY A 437 -17.16 12.50 5.86
CA GLY A 437 -18.31 11.89 6.50
C GLY A 437 -19.47 11.52 5.56
N ASP A 438 -19.39 11.82 4.26
CA ASP A 438 -20.37 11.42 3.26
C ASP A 438 -20.13 9.97 2.82
N LEU A 439 -20.53 9.04 3.69
CA LEU A 439 -20.32 7.61 3.47
C LEU A 439 -21.10 7.06 2.28
N LYS A 440 -22.26 7.65 1.95
CA LYS A 440 -23.07 7.19 0.81
C LYS A 440 -22.41 7.56 -0.51
N ALA A 441 -21.99 8.81 -0.67
CA ALA A 441 -21.26 9.22 -1.87
C ALA A 441 -19.93 8.45 -2.00
N ALA A 442 -19.22 8.25 -0.88
CA ALA A 442 -18.00 7.45 -0.86
C ALA A 442 -18.24 6.03 -1.38
N TYR A 443 -19.27 5.34 -0.87
CA TYR A 443 -19.66 4.00 -1.31
C TYR A 443 -19.96 3.94 -2.81
N ASP A 444 -20.67 4.93 -3.34
CA ASP A 444 -21.00 4.98 -4.77
C ASP A 444 -19.75 5.18 -5.63
N SER A 445 -18.85 6.09 -5.23
CA SER A 445 -17.57 6.33 -5.90
C SER A 445 -16.68 5.09 -5.88
N PHE A 446 -16.58 4.41 -4.73
CA PHE A 446 -15.82 3.17 -4.62
C PHE A 446 -16.39 2.06 -5.50
N ARG A 447 -17.71 1.91 -5.54
CA ARG A 447 -18.34 0.92 -6.43
C ARG A 447 -18.14 1.23 -7.89
N ALA A 448 -18.23 2.50 -8.29
CA ALA A 448 -17.98 2.92 -9.66
C ALA A 448 -16.52 2.65 -10.06
N ALA A 449 -15.56 2.99 -9.20
CA ALA A 449 -14.15 2.70 -9.42
C ALA A 449 -13.89 1.19 -9.50
N ALA A 450 -14.45 0.39 -8.59
CA ALA A 450 -14.30 -1.07 -8.58
C ALA A 450 -14.91 -1.72 -9.83
N ALA A 451 -16.08 -1.26 -10.28
CA ALA A 451 -16.71 -1.71 -11.52
C ALA A 451 -15.87 -1.37 -12.76
N ALA A 452 -15.08 -0.30 -12.69
CA ALA A 452 -14.10 0.07 -13.71
C ALA A 452 -12.71 -0.59 -13.51
N GLY A 453 -12.62 -1.61 -12.67
CA GLY A 453 -11.41 -2.42 -12.48
C GLY A 453 -10.46 -1.94 -11.39
N HIS A 454 -10.81 -0.93 -10.59
CA HIS A 454 -9.95 -0.47 -9.49
C HIS A 454 -9.99 -1.42 -8.29
N VAL A 455 -8.93 -2.21 -8.11
CA VAL A 455 -8.80 -3.28 -7.11
C VAL A 455 -9.10 -2.80 -5.70
N ARG A 456 -8.41 -1.73 -5.25
CA ARG A 456 -8.58 -1.22 -3.88
C ARG A 456 -9.95 -0.61 -3.62
N ALA A 457 -10.63 -0.15 -4.65
CA ALA A 457 -11.96 0.41 -4.47
C ALA A 457 -12.97 -0.68 -4.07
N GLY A 458 -12.75 -1.93 -4.51
CA GLY A 458 -13.52 -3.09 -4.06
C GLY A 458 -13.40 -3.33 -2.56
N HIS A 459 -12.18 -3.25 -2.01
CA HIS A 459 -11.94 -3.28 -0.56
C HIS A 459 -12.69 -2.17 0.17
N ALA A 460 -12.54 -0.92 -0.28
CA ALA A 460 -13.17 0.23 0.38
C ALA A 460 -14.71 0.13 0.37
N ALA A 461 -15.31 -0.29 -0.75
CA ALA A 461 -16.74 -0.57 -0.83
C ALA A 461 -17.17 -1.72 0.10
N ALA A 462 -16.38 -2.79 0.18
CA ALA A 462 -16.65 -3.91 1.08
C ALA A 462 -16.65 -3.47 2.55
N MET A 463 -15.73 -2.59 2.95
CA MET A 463 -15.67 -2.11 4.33
C MET A 463 -16.94 -1.34 4.73
N LEU A 464 -17.55 -0.58 3.82
CA LEU A 464 -18.82 0.11 4.09
C LEU A 464 -20.01 -0.85 4.15
N LEU A 465 -20.04 -1.90 3.33
CA LEU A 465 -21.07 -2.95 3.42
C LEU A 465 -20.99 -3.72 4.73
N LEU A 466 -19.77 -4.04 5.18
CA LEU A 466 -19.51 -4.92 6.32
C LEU A 466 -19.50 -4.21 7.67
N SER A 467 -19.28 -2.90 7.70
CA SER A 467 -19.10 -2.17 8.95
C SER A 467 -20.40 -2.10 9.76
N PRO A 468 -20.41 -2.55 11.02
CA PRO A 468 -21.56 -2.35 11.92
C PRO A 468 -21.67 -0.89 12.38
N ARG A 469 -20.64 -0.05 12.15
CA ARG A 469 -20.61 1.36 12.58
C ARG A 469 -21.37 2.32 11.64
N VAL A 470 -21.80 1.84 10.48
CA VAL A 470 -22.66 2.63 9.57
C VAL A 470 -24.08 2.66 10.15
N ASP A 471 -24.57 3.84 10.48
CA ASP A 471 -25.98 4.05 10.82
C ASP A 471 -26.83 3.92 9.55
N ARG A 472 -27.43 2.74 9.36
CA ARG A 472 -28.18 2.41 8.16
C ARG A 472 -29.57 3.05 8.10
N ALA A 473 -30.05 3.61 9.21
CA ALA A 473 -31.27 4.42 9.19
C ALA A 473 -31.00 5.79 8.56
N ALA A 474 -29.80 6.33 8.76
CA ALA A 474 -29.38 7.63 8.21
C ALA A 474 -28.67 7.51 6.84
N VAL A 475 -27.91 6.45 6.62
CA VAL A 475 -27.08 6.24 5.43
C VAL A 475 -27.55 4.99 4.69
N PRO A 476 -28.11 5.10 3.47
CA PRO A 476 -28.72 3.95 2.77
C PRO A 476 -27.67 3.06 2.10
N ILE A 477 -26.84 2.40 2.93
CA ILE A 477 -25.89 1.35 2.55
C ILE A 477 -26.32 0.06 3.27
N PRO A 478 -26.68 -1.01 2.54
CA PRO A 478 -27.13 -2.24 3.18
C PRO A 478 -25.99 -2.93 3.94
N LEU A 479 -26.33 -3.68 4.99
CA LEU A 479 -25.43 -4.71 5.51
C LEU A 479 -25.51 -5.90 4.56
N ASP A 480 -24.46 -6.11 3.77
CA ASP A 480 -24.39 -7.24 2.84
C ASP A 480 -23.05 -7.96 3.01
N GLU A 481 -23.08 -9.00 3.85
CA GLU A 481 -21.89 -9.79 4.12
C GLU A 481 -21.43 -10.62 2.92
N ALA A 482 -22.37 -11.10 2.11
CA ALA A 482 -22.05 -11.93 0.96
C ALA A 482 -21.33 -11.10 -0.11
N GLN A 483 -21.89 -9.95 -0.46
CA GLN A 483 -21.29 -9.02 -1.42
C GLN A 483 -19.97 -8.45 -0.89
N GLY A 484 -19.93 -8.03 0.38
CA GLY A 484 -18.70 -7.52 1.01
C GLY A 484 -17.58 -8.55 0.97
N ASN A 485 -17.85 -9.82 1.31
CA ASN A 485 -16.86 -10.89 1.20
C ASN A 485 -16.42 -11.16 -0.24
N ALA A 486 -17.34 -11.16 -1.20
CA ALA A 486 -17.00 -11.39 -2.60
C ALA A 486 -16.02 -10.33 -3.14
N LEU A 487 -16.25 -9.05 -2.81
CA LEU A 487 -15.36 -7.95 -3.16
C LEU A 487 -13.96 -8.11 -2.53
N LEU A 488 -13.89 -8.54 -1.26
CA LEU A 488 -12.61 -8.80 -0.60
C LEU A 488 -11.85 -9.94 -1.29
N GLU A 489 -12.51 -11.05 -1.63
CA GLU A 489 -11.87 -12.19 -2.31
C GLU A 489 -11.35 -11.80 -3.70
N GLN A 490 -12.10 -10.98 -4.46
CA GLN A 490 -11.65 -10.43 -5.74
C GLN A 490 -10.39 -9.56 -5.58
N ALA A 491 -10.38 -8.68 -4.58
CA ALA A 491 -9.23 -7.83 -4.30
C ALA A 491 -8.02 -8.63 -3.81
N ILE A 492 -8.22 -9.69 -3.00
CA ILE A 492 -7.16 -10.63 -2.58
C ILE A 492 -6.56 -11.36 -3.78
N ALA A 493 -7.39 -11.82 -4.72
CA ALA A 493 -6.92 -12.47 -5.95
C ALA A 493 -6.05 -11.54 -6.80
N SER A 494 -6.27 -10.23 -6.69
CA SER A 494 -5.47 -9.19 -7.36
C SER A 494 -4.30 -8.68 -6.49
N GLY A 495 -4.06 -9.28 -5.33
CA GLY A 495 -2.90 -8.98 -4.48
C GLY A 495 -3.06 -7.80 -3.51
N ASP A 496 -4.28 -7.30 -3.24
CA ASP A 496 -4.47 -6.14 -2.36
C ASP A 496 -4.23 -6.47 -0.86
N PRO A 497 -3.25 -5.82 -0.19
CA PRO A 497 -2.94 -6.09 1.22
C PRO A 497 -4.07 -5.72 2.19
N PHE A 498 -4.85 -4.69 1.87
CA PHE A 498 -5.94 -4.23 2.74
C PHE A 498 -7.10 -5.22 2.72
N ALA A 499 -7.41 -5.81 1.57
CA ALA A 499 -8.37 -6.89 1.45
C ALA A 499 -7.92 -8.15 2.20
N MET A 500 -6.64 -8.53 2.06
CA MET A 500 -6.05 -9.63 2.84
C MET A 500 -6.20 -9.38 4.34
N HIS A 501 -5.89 -8.18 4.81
CA HIS A 501 -6.09 -7.78 6.20
C HIS A 501 -7.55 -7.90 6.65
N SER A 502 -8.47 -7.23 5.96
CA SER A 502 -9.87 -7.14 6.39
C SER A 502 -10.56 -8.49 6.35
N ARG A 503 -10.30 -9.32 5.33
CA ARG A 503 -10.83 -10.69 5.27
C ARG A 503 -10.14 -11.59 6.30
N GLY A 504 -8.82 -11.48 6.41
CA GLY A 504 -8.00 -12.25 7.33
C GLY A 504 -8.42 -12.07 8.78
N LEU A 505 -8.61 -10.83 9.21
CA LEU A 505 -9.06 -10.47 10.54
C LEU A 505 -10.45 -11.05 10.86
N ARG A 506 -11.39 -10.96 9.90
CA ARG A 506 -12.74 -11.51 10.07
C ARG A 506 -12.72 -13.03 10.19
N LEU A 507 -11.94 -13.70 9.36
CA LEU A 507 -11.79 -15.16 9.41
C LEU A 507 -11.08 -15.61 10.69
N LEU A 508 -10.04 -14.90 11.14
CA LEU A 508 -9.31 -15.22 12.35
C LEU A 508 -10.19 -15.10 13.60
N ARG A 509 -11.00 -14.02 13.70
CA ARG A 509 -11.85 -13.76 14.87
C ARG A 509 -13.18 -14.54 14.85
N ASN A 510 -13.81 -14.65 13.68
CA ASN A 510 -15.19 -15.13 13.56
C ASN A 510 -15.33 -16.38 12.67
N GLY A 511 -14.23 -16.94 12.16
CA GLY A 511 -14.25 -18.15 11.33
C GLY A 511 -14.80 -19.34 12.12
N PRO A 512 -15.86 -20.02 11.63
CA PRO A 512 -16.50 -21.11 12.36
C PRO A 512 -15.59 -22.34 12.45
N ALA A 513 -14.86 -22.67 11.38
CA ALA A 513 -13.93 -23.79 11.35
C ALA A 513 -12.50 -23.36 11.71
N GLU A 514 -11.70 -24.31 12.18
CA GLU A 514 -10.27 -24.09 12.40
C GLU A 514 -9.54 -23.72 11.11
N ALA A 515 -9.92 -24.36 9.99
CA ALA A 515 -9.38 -24.04 8.67
C ALA A 515 -9.67 -22.59 8.24
N ASP A 516 -10.82 -22.03 8.64
CA ASP A 516 -11.15 -20.63 8.37
C ASP A 516 -10.21 -19.70 9.14
N ARG A 517 -10.02 -19.96 10.44
CA ARG A 517 -9.13 -19.16 11.29
C ARG A 517 -7.68 -19.23 10.83
N GLN A 518 -7.24 -20.42 10.44
CA GLN A 518 -5.92 -20.66 9.84
C GLN A 518 -5.74 -19.83 8.57
N ARG A 519 -6.70 -19.88 7.64
CA ARG A 519 -6.69 -19.01 6.46
C ARG A 519 -6.66 -17.53 6.83
N GLY A 520 -7.38 -17.16 7.89
CA GLY A 520 -7.39 -15.80 8.42
C GLY A 520 -6.02 -15.31 8.86
N PHE A 521 -5.30 -16.14 9.60
CA PHE A 521 -3.92 -15.92 10.02
C PHE A 521 -2.98 -15.78 8.83
N GLU A 522 -3.07 -16.69 7.85
CA GLU A 522 -2.23 -16.66 6.64
C GLU A 522 -2.42 -15.38 5.83
N LEU A 523 -3.65 -14.91 5.68
CA LEU A 523 -3.93 -13.64 5.01
C LEU A 523 -3.33 -12.45 5.75
N LEU A 524 -3.36 -12.45 7.09
CA LEU A 524 -2.74 -11.40 7.90
C LEU A 524 -1.22 -11.42 7.77
N GLU A 525 -0.58 -12.59 7.80
CA GLU A 525 0.87 -12.72 7.57
C GLU A 525 1.26 -12.23 6.17
N ARG A 526 0.53 -12.63 5.11
CA ARG A 526 0.77 -12.14 3.74
C ARG A 526 0.63 -10.62 3.62
N ALA A 527 -0.36 -10.04 4.30
CA ALA A 527 -0.51 -8.59 4.37
C ALA A 527 0.64 -7.92 5.14
N ALA A 528 1.09 -8.51 6.26
CA ALA A 528 2.23 -7.99 7.03
C ALA A 528 3.54 -8.06 6.22
N GLU A 529 3.78 -9.15 5.47
CA GLU A 529 4.91 -9.28 4.54
C GLU A 529 4.91 -8.20 3.45
N LEU A 530 3.72 -7.68 3.10
CA LEU A 530 3.52 -6.53 2.20
C LEU A 530 3.80 -5.16 2.82
N GLY A 531 4.15 -5.12 4.10
CA GLY A 531 4.30 -3.88 4.85
C GLY A 531 2.99 -3.32 5.42
N HIS A 532 1.89 -4.08 5.40
CA HIS A 532 0.60 -3.62 5.93
C HIS A 532 0.62 -3.54 7.47
N THR A 533 0.73 -2.33 7.99
CA THR A 533 0.94 -2.07 9.43
C THR A 533 -0.24 -2.49 10.30
N TYR A 534 -1.49 -2.38 9.83
CA TYR A 534 -2.64 -2.85 10.62
C TYR A 534 -2.63 -4.37 10.80
N SER A 535 -2.09 -5.13 9.84
CA SER A 535 -1.94 -6.59 10.01
C SER A 535 -0.85 -6.91 11.01
N MET A 536 0.26 -6.17 10.99
CA MET A 536 1.29 -6.29 12.03
C MET A 536 0.72 -5.97 13.42
N ASN A 537 -0.11 -4.93 13.54
CA ASN A 537 -0.76 -4.58 14.81
C ASN A 537 -1.70 -5.69 15.30
N GLU A 538 -2.49 -6.27 14.40
CA GLU A 538 -3.41 -7.37 14.73
C GLU A 538 -2.68 -8.66 15.10
N LEU A 539 -1.64 -9.04 14.35
CA LEU A 539 -0.78 -10.18 14.68
C LEU A 539 -0.03 -9.95 16.00
N GLY A 540 0.44 -8.72 16.23
CA GLY A 540 1.06 -8.32 17.49
C GLY A 540 0.12 -8.53 18.67
N ALA A 541 -1.11 -8.01 18.58
CA ALA A 541 -2.14 -8.20 19.59
C ALA A 541 -2.51 -9.68 19.79
N TYR A 542 -2.63 -10.44 18.70
CA TYR A 542 -2.94 -11.87 18.71
C TYR A 542 -1.97 -12.69 19.56
N PHE A 543 -0.67 -12.44 19.43
CA PHE A 543 0.37 -13.13 20.20
C PHE A 543 0.56 -12.58 21.62
N LEU A 544 -0.02 -11.41 21.93
CA LEU A 544 0.08 -10.77 23.25
C LEU A 544 -1.11 -11.05 24.18
N ASP A 545 -2.13 -11.76 23.70
CA ASP A 545 -3.28 -12.18 24.49
C ASP A 545 -2.89 -13.30 25.49
N PRO A 546 -2.85 -13.04 26.80
CA PRO A 546 -2.44 -14.03 27.80
C PRO A 546 -3.39 -15.22 27.91
N ASP A 547 -4.65 -15.07 27.49
CA ASP A 547 -5.67 -16.12 27.56
C ASP A 547 -5.63 -17.03 26.32
N SER A 548 -4.85 -16.66 25.31
CA SER A 548 -4.70 -17.42 24.06
C SER A 548 -3.69 -18.56 24.21
N ARG A 549 -4.00 -19.74 23.64
CA ARG A 549 -3.03 -20.85 23.50
C ARG A 549 -1.81 -20.47 22.65
N TRP A 550 -1.95 -19.40 21.86
CA TRP A 550 -0.91 -18.85 21.00
C TRP A 550 -0.11 -17.74 21.67
N PHE A 551 -0.32 -17.46 22.96
CA PHE A 551 0.43 -16.44 23.69
C PHE A 551 1.95 -16.63 23.55
N ARG A 552 2.60 -15.70 22.85
CA ARG A 552 4.04 -15.65 22.56
C ARG A 552 4.46 -14.17 22.54
N PRO A 553 4.66 -13.54 23.72
CA PRO A 553 4.82 -12.09 23.82
C PRO A 553 6.01 -11.55 23.04
N GLU A 554 7.11 -12.32 22.92
CA GLU A 554 8.25 -11.97 22.08
C GLU A 554 7.84 -11.79 20.61
N ARG A 555 7.12 -12.76 20.03
CA ARG A 555 6.60 -12.68 18.66
C ARG A 555 5.64 -11.50 18.47
N GLY A 556 4.77 -11.27 19.45
CA GLY A 556 3.84 -10.15 19.39
C GLY A 556 4.56 -8.80 19.39
N LEU A 557 5.58 -8.64 20.24
CA LEU A 557 6.43 -7.46 20.28
C LEU A 557 7.19 -7.22 18.98
N THR A 558 7.69 -8.28 18.34
CA THR A 558 8.35 -8.21 17.03
C THR A 558 7.44 -7.55 15.98
N TYR A 559 6.18 -7.99 15.87
CA TYR A 559 5.23 -7.38 14.94
C TYR A 559 4.90 -5.92 15.29
N LEU A 560 4.70 -5.60 16.57
CA LEU A 560 4.42 -4.22 16.99
C LEU A 560 5.60 -3.27 16.74
N ARG A 561 6.85 -3.74 16.93
CA ARG A 561 8.06 -2.98 16.61
C ARG A 561 8.17 -2.73 15.10
N ALA A 562 7.94 -3.75 14.28
CA ALA A 562 7.93 -3.61 12.82
C ALA A 562 6.89 -2.57 12.33
N SER A 563 5.71 -2.54 12.97
CA SER A 563 4.69 -1.52 12.73
C SER A 563 5.17 -0.11 13.10
N ALA A 564 5.79 0.04 14.29
CA ALA A 564 6.32 1.31 14.79
C ALA A 564 7.52 1.84 14.00
N GLU A 565 8.39 0.97 13.47
CA GLU A 565 9.50 1.33 12.57
C GLU A 565 8.99 1.98 11.29
N ARG A 566 7.82 1.55 10.80
CA ARG A 566 7.09 2.17 9.67
C ARG A 566 6.31 3.42 10.06
N LYS A 567 6.53 3.93 11.28
CA LYS A 567 5.88 5.12 11.85
C LYS A 567 4.37 5.03 11.95
N ASP A 568 3.86 3.81 12.12
CA ASP A 568 2.44 3.56 12.29
C ASP A 568 1.94 4.04 13.67
N ILE A 569 0.87 4.82 13.64
CA ILE A 569 0.31 5.44 14.85
C ILE A 569 -0.34 4.42 15.80
N TYR A 570 -0.82 3.29 15.29
CA TYR A 570 -1.38 2.22 16.10
C TYR A 570 -0.28 1.31 16.64
N GLY A 571 0.80 1.09 15.87
CA GLY A 571 2.02 0.44 16.35
C GLY A 571 2.59 1.16 17.57
N TYR A 572 2.73 2.49 17.49
CA TYR A 572 3.09 3.32 18.64
C TYR A 572 2.11 3.18 19.81
N ASN A 573 0.80 3.27 19.58
CA ASN A 573 -0.18 3.11 20.66
C ASN A 573 -0.12 1.72 21.31
N ASN A 574 0.03 0.66 20.52
CA ASN A 574 0.07 -0.71 21.00
C ASN A 574 1.34 -0.98 21.81
N LEU A 575 2.51 -0.51 21.35
CA LEU A 575 3.74 -0.54 22.16
C LEU A 575 3.59 0.27 23.46
N GLY A 576 2.91 1.41 23.41
CA GLY A 576 2.58 2.19 24.61
C GLY A 576 1.71 1.41 25.61
N LEU A 577 0.72 0.66 25.12
CA LEU A 577 -0.11 -0.22 25.95
C LEU A 577 0.71 -1.36 26.56
N VAL A 578 1.60 -1.98 25.78
CA VAL A 578 2.48 -3.04 26.28
C VAL A 578 3.42 -2.49 27.35
N ALA A 579 4.09 -1.37 27.08
CA ALA A 579 4.97 -0.71 28.05
C ALA A 579 4.21 -0.31 29.32
N LEU A 580 2.96 0.14 29.22
CA LEU A 580 2.17 0.54 30.38
C LEU A 580 1.76 -0.64 31.27
N ARG A 581 1.40 -1.78 30.67
CA ARG A 581 0.84 -2.95 31.38
C ARG A 581 1.89 -3.98 31.75
N GLY A 582 3.01 -4.03 31.03
CA GLY A 582 3.90 -5.18 30.98
C GLY A 582 3.26 -6.36 30.26
N HIS A 583 4.07 -7.21 29.61
CA HIS A 583 3.62 -8.46 28.99
C HIS A 583 4.75 -9.49 28.99
N GLY A 584 4.45 -10.73 29.39
CA GLY A 584 5.48 -11.76 29.56
C GLY A 584 6.54 -11.32 30.57
N ASP A 585 7.82 -11.38 30.18
CA ASP A 585 8.95 -10.93 31.00
C ASP A 585 9.20 -9.42 30.94
N VAL A 586 8.48 -8.68 30.09
CA VAL A 586 8.60 -7.22 29.99
C VAL A 586 7.84 -6.57 31.14
N LYS A 587 8.58 -5.90 32.02
CA LYS A 587 8.00 -5.15 33.16
C LYS A 587 7.33 -3.86 32.69
N PRO A 588 6.29 -3.38 33.40
CA PRO A 588 5.73 -2.06 33.15
C PRO A 588 6.79 -0.96 33.23
N ASP A 589 6.80 -0.09 32.22
CA ASP A 589 7.62 1.12 32.13
C ASP A 589 6.72 2.30 31.71
N PRO A 590 6.18 3.07 32.68
CA PRO A 590 5.36 4.23 32.40
C PRO A 590 6.09 5.32 31.59
N ALA A 591 7.41 5.45 31.70
CA ALA A 591 8.17 6.46 30.96
C ALA A 591 8.25 6.09 29.48
N ALA A 592 8.55 4.82 29.17
CA ALA A 592 8.50 4.31 27.79
C ALA A 592 7.07 4.37 27.22
N ALA A 593 6.05 4.03 28.02
CA ALA A 593 4.65 4.14 27.61
C ALA A 593 4.27 5.58 27.22
N ARG A 594 4.75 6.57 27.99
CA ARG A 594 4.54 7.99 27.70
C ARG A 594 5.13 8.37 26.34
N ASP A 595 6.39 8.01 26.08
CA ASP A 595 7.05 8.33 24.80
C ASP A 595 6.27 7.75 23.61
N TRP A 596 5.88 6.47 23.70
CA TRP A 596 5.08 5.83 22.65
C TRP A 596 3.72 6.49 22.43
N PHE A 597 2.97 6.78 23.49
CA PHE A 597 1.69 7.47 23.34
C PHE A 597 1.83 8.91 22.85
N GLU A 598 2.88 9.63 23.23
CA GLU A 598 3.15 10.98 22.72
C GLU A 598 3.41 10.95 21.20
N ARG A 599 4.21 9.99 20.71
CA ARG A 599 4.42 9.77 19.27
C ARG A 599 3.13 9.42 18.55
N ALA A 600 2.34 8.49 19.10
CA ALA A 600 1.03 8.13 18.55
C ALA A 600 0.07 9.34 18.50
N ALA A 601 0.03 10.13 19.58
CA ALA A 601 -0.82 11.31 19.67
C ALA A 601 -0.37 12.42 18.70
N GLN A 602 0.93 12.66 18.56
CA GLN A 602 1.49 13.59 17.56
C GLN A 602 1.15 13.15 16.13
N GLY A 603 1.19 11.84 15.86
CA GLY A 603 0.78 11.24 14.60
C GLY A 603 -0.73 11.26 14.34
N GLY A 604 -1.57 11.64 15.31
CA GLY A 604 -3.01 11.75 15.10
C GLY A 604 -3.84 10.56 15.62
N HIS A 605 -3.25 9.61 16.35
CA HIS A 605 -4.00 8.49 16.94
C HIS A 605 -5.17 8.99 17.81
N PRO A 606 -6.39 8.44 17.65
CA PRO A 606 -7.55 8.97 18.36
C PRO A 606 -7.54 8.66 19.87
N LEU A 607 -7.06 7.48 20.27
CA LEU A 607 -7.17 7.00 21.67
C LEU A 607 -5.90 7.25 22.52
N ALA A 608 -4.77 7.56 21.88
CA ALA A 608 -3.50 7.73 22.59
C ALA A 608 -3.52 8.94 23.56
N PRO A 609 -4.14 10.08 23.22
CA PRO A 609 -4.31 11.18 24.16
C PRO A 609 -5.03 10.75 25.45
N ALA A 610 -6.11 9.98 25.37
CA ALA A 610 -6.81 9.54 26.58
C ALA A 610 -6.01 8.54 27.41
N ASN A 611 -5.14 7.72 26.78
CA ASN A 611 -4.17 6.89 27.50
C ASN A 611 -3.21 7.76 28.34
N LEU A 612 -2.64 8.82 27.75
CA LEU A 612 -1.78 9.77 28.46
C LEU A 612 -2.52 10.49 29.60
N GLY A 613 -3.73 10.97 29.34
CA GLY A 613 -4.56 11.60 30.36
C GLY A 613 -4.79 10.68 31.57
N ARG A 614 -5.10 9.39 31.33
CA ARG A 614 -5.27 8.40 32.40
C ARG A 614 -3.98 8.14 33.16
N MET A 615 -2.84 8.05 32.48
CA MET A 615 -1.55 7.83 33.13
C MET A 615 -1.19 8.99 34.08
N ILE A 616 -1.42 10.23 33.64
CA ILE A 616 -1.21 11.41 34.47
C ILE A 616 -2.12 11.35 35.69
N MET A 617 -3.43 11.12 35.52
CA MET A 617 -4.38 11.09 36.63
C MET A 617 -4.13 9.96 37.64
N ARG A 618 -3.61 8.82 37.18
CA ARG A 618 -3.24 7.68 38.03
C ARG A 618 -1.90 7.86 38.76
N GLY A 619 -1.21 8.98 38.53
CA GLY A 619 0.10 9.24 39.11
C GLY A 619 1.22 8.35 38.56
N GLN A 620 1.01 7.73 37.40
CA GLN A 620 1.99 6.85 36.76
C GLN A 620 3.17 7.63 36.16
N LEU A 621 3.04 8.96 36.04
CA LEU A 621 4.04 9.89 35.50
C LEU A 621 4.49 10.93 36.53
N GLY A 622 4.43 10.58 37.82
CA GLY A 622 4.68 11.49 38.94
C GLY A 622 3.39 11.93 39.61
N LYS A 623 3.38 13.14 40.21
CA LYS A 623 2.17 13.65 40.86
C LYS A 623 1.06 13.89 39.83
N PRO A 624 -0.20 13.50 40.11
CA PRO A 624 -1.30 13.80 39.21
C PRO A 624 -1.38 15.29 38.85
N ASP A 625 -1.54 15.58 37.56
CA ASP A 625 -1.76 16.93 37.02
C ASP A 625 -3.07 16.95 36.21
N PRO A 626 -4.18 17.33 36.86
CA PRO A 626 -5.50 17.35 36.22
C PRO A 626 -5.59 18.31 35.03
N ARG A 627 -4.82 19.41 35.02
CA ARG A 627 -4.81 20.34 33.89
C ARG A 627 -4.05 19.76 32.71
N ALA A 628 -2.94 19.07 32.94
CA ALA A 628 -2.24 18.35 31.88
C ALA A 628 -3.07 17.21 31.32
N ALA A 629 -3.73 16.42 32.17
CA ALA A 629 -4.63 15.36 31.74
C ALA A 629 -5.79 15.89 30.90
N LEU A 630 -6.41 17.01 31.32
CA LEU A 630 -7.50 17.63 30.59
C LEU A 630 -7.11 18.04 29.16
N ARG A 631 -5.90 18.59 28.94
CA ARG A 631 -5.43 18.93 27.59
C ARG A 631 -5.36 17.70 26.68
N TRP A 632 -4.90 16.58 27.21
CA TRP A 632 -4.86 15.32 26.45
C TRP A 632 -6.26 14.76 26.19
N TYR A 633 -7.15 14.84 27.18
CA TYR A 633 -8.54 14.42 27.01
C TYR A 633 -9.31 15.27 25.98
N ASP A 634 -9.08 16.58 25.96
CA ASP A 634 -9.67 17.48 24.95
C ASP A 634 -9.16 17.15 23.54
N MET A 635 -7.87 16.82 23.41
CA MET A 635 -7.31 16.33 22.15
C MET A 635 -7.95 15.02 21.69
N GLY A 636 -8.17 14.07 22.61
CA GLY A 636 -8.88 12.81 22.31
C GLY A 636 -10.32 13.04 21.90
N LEU A 637 -11.06 13.87 22.64
CA LEU A 637 -12.46 14.23 22.33
C LEU A 637 -12.57 14.88 20.95
N ALA A 638 -11.68 15.82 20.62
CA ALA A 638 -11.66 16.47 19.30
C ALA A 638 -11.43 15.47 18.15
N ARG A 639 -10.83 14.31 18.43
CA ARG A 639 -10.61 13.22 17.46
C ARG A 639 -11.72 12.16 17.47
N GLY A 640 -12.74 12.30 18.32
CA GLY A 640 -13.85 11.36 18.42
C GLY A 640 -13.70 10.30 19.51
N ASP A 641 -12.76 10.44 20.46
CA ASP A 641 -12.70 9.57 21.64
C ASP A 641 -13.67 10.04 22.74
N GLY A 642 -14.75 9.29 22.93
CA GLY A 642 -15.76 9.57 23.96
C GLY A 642 -15.19 9.53 25.39
N TRP A 643 -14.18 8.70 25.65
CA TRP A 643 -13.53 8.67 26.96
C TRP A 643 -12.73 9.94 27.23
N GLY A 644 -12.24 10.62 26.20
CA GLY A 644 -11.67 11.97 26.33
C GLY A 644 -12.70 12.93 26.95
N GLY A 645 -13.88 13.03 26.37
CA GLY A 645 -14.91 13.94 26.87
C GLY A 645 -15.45 13.57 28.26
N ALA A 646 -15.71 12.29 28.51
CA ALA A 646 -16.20 11.84 29.82
C ALA A 646 -15.17 12.05 30.95
N ASN A 647 -13.89 11.71 30.72
CA ASN A 647 -12.86 11.90 31.73
C ASN A 647 -12.53 13.39 31.95
N GLY A 648 -12.52 14.19 30.88
CA GLY A 648 -12.33 15.63 30.97
C GLY A 648 -13.46 16.31 31.77
N ALA A 649 -14.70 15.93 31.52
CA ALA A 649 -15.85 16.41 32.29
C ALA A 649 -15.75 16.02 33.78
N GLY A 650 -15.33 14.77 34.08
CA GLY A 650 -15.10 14.30 35.44
C GLY A 650 -14.05 15.11 36.21
N ILE A 651 -12.92 15.45 35.57
CA ILE A 651 -11.88 16.29 36.15
C ILE A 651 -12.42 17.68 36.53
N ILE A 652 -13.21 18.29 35.64
CA ILE A 652 -13.75 19.64 35.86
C ILE A 652 -14.75 19.63 37.02
N LEU A 653 -15.66 18.66 37.06
CA LEU A 653 -16.64 18.53 38.15
C LEU A 653 -15.99 18.16 39.49
N GLY A 654 -14.84 17.48 39.47
CA GLY A 654 -14.02 17.24 40.65
C GLY A 654 -13.40 18.50 41.27
N GLY A 655 -13.39 19.63 40.56
CA GLY A 655 -12.91 20.92 41.05
C GLY A 655 -11.42 21.20 40.82
N ASP A 656 -10.69 20.26 40.21
CA ASP A 656 -9.24 20.32 40.04
C ASP A 656 -8.78 21.14 38.82
N ALA A 657 -9.71 21.58 37.97
CA ALA A 657 -9.44 22.28 36.70
C ALA A 657 -9.89 23.75 36.66
N ARG A 658 -9.99 24.44 37.81
CA ARG A 658 -10.37 25.87 37.86
C ARG A 658 -9.51 26.71 36.89
N PRO A 659 -10.07 27.72 36.19
CA PRO A 659 -11.40 28.31 36.40
C PRO A 659 -12.54 27.59 35.69
N LEU A 660 -12.29 26.45 35.02
CA LEU A 660 -13.35 25.70 34.34
C LEU A 660 -14.42 25.25 35.33
N GLY A 661 -15.69 25.31 34.90
CA GLY A 661 -16.85 25.05 35.73
C GLY A 661 -17.83 24.02 35.14
N PRO A 662 -19.01 23.85 35.74
CA PRO A 662 -19.98 22.83 35.32
C PRO A 662 -20.41 22.93 33.86
N ALA A 663 -20.51 24.13 33.28
CA ALA A 663 -20.79 24.31 31.85
C ALA A 663 -19.68 23.74 30.94
N ASP A 664 -18.41 23.92 31.32
CA ASP A 664 -17.26 23.35 30.57
C ASP A 664 -17.27 21.81 30.60
N ALA A 665 -17.69 21.24 31.73
CA ALA A 665 -17.87 19.80 31.87
C ALA A 665 -19.06 19.29 31.03
N ALA A 666 -20.19 19.99 31.11
CA ALA A 666 -21.42 19.62 30.40
C ALA A 666 -21.23 19.62 28.88
N LEU A 667 -20.49 20.60 28.34
CA LEU A 667 -20.14 20.64 26.91
C LEU A 667 -19.39 19.36 26.48
N ARG A 668 -18.39 18.95 27.26
CA ARG A 668 -17.56 17.76 26.96
C ARG A 668 -18.36 16.46 27.08
N ALA A 669 -19.15 16.34 28.14
CA ALA A 669 -20.02 15.19 28.35
C ALA A 669 -21.07 15.07 27.23
N ALA A 670 -21.70 16.19 26.84
CA ALA A 670 -22.70 16.20 25.76
C ALA A 670 -22.09 15.78 24.41
N LYS A 671 -20.86 16.22 24.09
CA LYS A 671 -20.16 15.75 22.89
C LYS A 671 -19.80 14.26 22.97
N ALA A 672 -19.38 13.77 24.13
CA ALA A 672 -19.04 12.36 24.33
C ALA A 672 -20.23 11.41 24.14
N LEU A 673 -21.45 11.86 24.43
CA LEU A 673 -22.66 11.05 24.29
C LEU A 673 -22.97 10.60 22.87
N HIS A 674 -22.54 11.36 21.87
CA HIS A 674 -22.81 11.07 20.46
C HIS A 674 -21.68 10.30 19.77
N LEU A 675 -20.68 9.83 20.54
CA LEU A 675 -19.56 9.06 20.04
C LEU A 675 -19.76 7.54 20.27
N PRO A 676 -19.08 6.66 19.50
CA PRO A 676 -19.43 5.24 19.42
C PRO A 676 -19.30 4.42 20.71
N SER A 677 -18.55 4.89 21.71
CA SER A 677 -18.30 4.13 22.94
C SER A 677 -19.50 4.20 23.89
N ALA A 678 -20.30 3.13 23.96
CA ALA A 678 -21.46 3.01 24.84
C ALA A 678 -21.14 3.25 26.33
N GLU A 679 -19.99 2.76 26.82
CA GLU A 679 -19.54 2.94 28.22
C GLU A 679 -19.21 4.41 28.51
N ALA A 680 -18.39 5.04 27.68
CA ALA A 680 -18.12 6.47 27.76
C ALA A 680 -19.39 7.31 27.67
N ALA A 681 -20.34 6.95 26.80
CA ALA A 681 -21.64 7.60 26.71
C ALA A 681 -22.46 7.40 27.99
N ALA A 682 -22.43 6.23 28.62
CA ALA A 682 -23.10 6.00 29.91
C ALA A 682 -22.48 6.89 30.99
N ARG A 683 -21.15 6.93 31.08
CA ARG A 683 -20.45 7.79 32.02
C ARG A 683 -20.73 9.28 31.78
N ALA A 684 -20.78 9.71 30.53
CA ALA A 684 -21.11 11.09 30.17
C ALA A 684 -22.56 11.46 30.56
N ARG A 685 -23.50 10.51 30.44
CA ARG A 685 -24.89 10.66 30.89
C ARG A 685 -24.94 10.93 32.40
N GLU A 686 -24.27 10.10 33.19
CA GLU A 686 -24.18 10.28 34.64
C GLU A 686 -23.57 11.64 35.03
N LEU A 687 -22.54 12.09 34.31
CA LEU A 687 -21.88 13.37 34.59
C LEU A 687 -22.75 14.60 34.28
N LEU A 688 -23.80 14.44 33.47
CA LEU A 688 -24.78 15.50 33.21
C LEU A 688 -25.88 15.53 34.27
N GLU A 689 -26.07 14.45 35.03
CA GLU A 689 -27.05 14.41 36.11
C GLU A 689 -26.66 15.39 37.22
N GLY A 690 -27.60 16.21 37.65
CA GLY A 690 -27.38 17.21 38.70
C GLY A 690 -26.64 18.48 38.24
N VAL A 691 -26.25 18.59 36.96
CA VAL A 691 -25.76 19.87 36.40
C VAL A 691 -26.93 20.87 36.34
N ALA A 692 -26.71 22.09 36.82
CA ALA A 692 -27.75 23.11 36.86
C ALA A 692 -28.22 23.48 35.45
N ALA A 693 -29.52 23.74 35.30
CA ALA A 693 -30.13 24.14 34.03
C ALA A 693 -29.39 25.30 33.32
N ALA A 694 -28.96 26.30 34.10
CA ALA A 694 -28.22 27.45 33.57
C ALA A 694 -26.84 27.05 33.00
N ASP A 695 -26.16 26.07 33.59
CA ASP A 695 -24.87 25.57 33.09
C ASP A 695 -25.05 24.70 31.84
N LEU A 696 -26.15 23.93 31.75
CA LEU A 696 -26.50 23.19 30.54
C LEU A 696 -26.78 24.14 29.36
N ASP A 697 -27.56 25.20 29.58
CA ASP A 697 -27.82 26.22 28.56
C ASP A 697 -26.54 27.00 28.20
N ARG A 698 -25.66 27.27 29.18
CA ARG A 698 -24.35 27.88 28.94
C ARG A 698 -23.49 27.00 28.05
N ALA A 699 -23.43 25.70 28.33
CA ALA A 699 -22.73 24.73 27.50
C ALA A 699 -23.28 24.69 26.06
N ALA A 700 -24.61 24.74 25.90
CA ALA A 700 -25.23 24.81 24.58
C ALA A 700 -24.82 26.07 23.81
N GLN A 701 -24.83 27.24 24.47
CA GLN A 701 -24.37 28.51 23.90
C GLN A 701 -22.88 28.48 23.51
N MET A 702 -22.03 27.85 24.32
CA MET A 702 -20.62 27.66 24.01
C MET A 702 -20.42 26.82 22.74
N ILE A 703 -21.13 25.69 22.60
CA ILE A 703 -21.07 24.85 21.40
C ILE A 703 -21.57 25.62 20.16
N LEU A 704 -22.63 26.42 20.29
CA LEU A 704 -23.11 27.25 19.19
C LEU A 704 -22.06 28.26 18.74
N ASN A 705 -21.33 28.88 19.67
CA ASN A 705 -20.25 29.80 19.34
C ASN A 705 -19.06 29.08 18.67
N GLU A 706 -18.75 27.83 19.05
CA GLU A 706 -17.79 26.98 18.31
C GLU A 706 -18.26 26.68 16.87
N LEU A 707 -19.57 26.65 16.63
CA LEU A 707 -20.18 26.55 15.31
C LEU A 707 -20.25 27.89 14.55
N GLY A 708 -19.63 28.94 15.08
CA GLY A 708 -19.61 30.28 14.48
C GLY A 708 -20.89 31.09 14.67
N GLU A 709 -21.81 30.66 15.52
CA GLU A 709 -22.93 31.52 15.93
C GLU A 709 -22.42 32.63 16.87
N ALA A 710 -23.15 33.75 16.92
CA ALA A 710 -22.83 34.87 17.80
C ALA A 710 -23.89 34.98 18.90
N VAL A 711 -23.84 34.10 19.89
CA VAL A 711 -24.75 34.11 21.04
C VAL A 711 -24.02 34.45 22.34
N ALA A 712 -24.70 35.19 23.23
CA ALA A 712 -24.20 35.44 24.57
C ALA A 712 -24.15 34.13 25.38
N VAL A 713 -23.09 33.96 26.16
CA VAL A 713 -22.87 32.79 27.03
C VAL A 713 -23.28 33.16 28.46
N ASP A 714 -24.59 33.29 28.67
CA ASP A 714 -25.21 33.80 29.92
C ASP A 714 -25.98 32.72 30.71
N GLY A 715 -26.14 31.51 30.15
CA GLY A 715 -26.91 30.43 30.74
C GLY A 715 -28.43 30.61 30.66
N ARG A 716 -28.91 31.52 29.80
CA ARG A 716 -30.33 31.75 29.53
C ARG A 716 -30.61 31.49 28.05
N ALA A 717 -31.32 30.41 27.74
CA ALA A 717 -31.74 30.10 26.36
C ALA A 717 -32.86 31.03 25.86
N GLY A 718 -32.55 32.32 25.65
CA GLY A 718 -33.45 33.31 25.08
C GLY A 718 -33.65 33.16 23.57
N PRO A 719 -34.44 34.05 22.94
CA PRO A 719 -34.80 33.94 21.52
C PRO A 719 -33.59 33.82 20.57
N ALA A 720 -32.48 34.51 20.86
CA ALA A 720 -31.25 34.44 20.08
C ALA A 720 -30.62 33.03 20.11
N THR A 721 -30.54 32.41 21.29
CA THR A 721 -30.03 31.03 21.47
C THR A 721 -30.93 30.02 20.77
N ILE A 722 -32.26 30.15 20.91
CA ILE A 722 -33.22 29.25 20.24
C ILE A 722 -33.12 29.37 18.71
N ALA A 723 -33.03 30.59 18.18
CA ALA A 723 -32.86 30.82 16.75
C ALA A 723 -31.51 30.27 16.23
N ALA A 724 -30.43 30.42 17.02
CA ALA A 724 -29.12 29.86 16.69
C ALA A 724 -29.15 28.31 16.68
N LEU A 725 -29.79 27.67 17.67
CA LEU A 725 -30.02 26.23 17.69
C LEU A 725 -30.79 25.76 16.46
N ALA A 726 -31.87 26.45 16.08
CA ALA A 726 -32.65 26.11 14.90
C ALA A 726 -31.82 26.22 13.60
N ARG A 727 -31.03 27.29 13.46
CA ARG A 727 -30.10 27.45 12.31
C ARG A 727 -29.04 26.35 12.28
N ALA A 728 -28.37 26.10 13.40
CA ALA A 728 -27.34 25.07 13.50
C ALA A 728 -27.92 23.68 13.20
N GLY A 729 -29.12 23.38 13.73
CA GLY A 729 -29.87 22.16 13.44
C GLY A 729 -30.22 22.01 11.97
N SER A 730 -30.76 23.06 11.35
CA SER A 730 -31.10 23.07 9.93
C SER A 730 -29.87 22.87 9.04
N ARG A 731 -28.73 23.53 9.33
CA ARG A 731 -27.46 23.29 8.62
C ARG A 731 -26.97 21.86 8.75
N ALA A 732 -27.28 21.21 9.87
CA ALA A 732 -26.93 19.83 10.17
C ALA A 732 -27.97 18.80 9.68
N GLY A 733 -29.06 19.22 9.03
CA GLY A 733 -30.14 18.32 8.62
C GLY A 733 -30.93 17.69 9.77
N LEU A 734 -30.92 18.31 10.96
CA LEU A 734 -31.60 17.82 12.16
C LEU A 734 -32.98 18.45 12.32
N GLU A 735 -33.94 17.67 12.84
CA GLU A 735 -35.28 18.16 13.16
C GLU A 735 -35.23 19.27 14.23
N ALA A 736 -36.14 20.24 14.10
CA ALA A 736 -36.26 21.31 15.07
C ALA A 736 -36.77 20.78 16.41
N LEU A 737 -36.20 21.27 17.51
CA LEU A 737 -36.69 20.95 18.84
C LEU A 737 -38.12 21.47 19.05
N PRO A 738 -38.96 20.73 19.80
CA PRO A 738 -40.31 21.17 20.10
C PRO A 738 -40.30 22.46 20.96
N PRO A 739 -41.34 23.30 20.87
CA PRO A 739 -41.51 24.43 21.77
C PRO A 739 -41.49 23.97 23.23
N GLY A 740 -40.62 24.57 24.05
CA GLY A 740 -40.47 24.21 25.46
C GLY A 740 -39.46 23.08 25.76
N ALA A 741 -38.71 22.59 24.76
CA ALA A 741 -37.62 21.65 24.97
C ALA A 741 -36.68 22.12 26.09
N GLY A 742 -36.31 21.23 27.02
CA GLY A 742 -35.53 21.54 28.20
C GLY A 742 -34.04 21.85 27.93
N PRO A 743 -33.29 22.35 28.93
CA PRO A 743 -31.87 22.68 28.78
C PRO A 743 -31.00 21.52 28.27
N GLN A 744 -31.28 20.30 28.75
CA GLN A 744 -30.54 19.10 28.32
C GLN A 744 -30.81 18.77 26.84
N GLU A 745 -32.07 18.86 26.38
CA GLU A 745 -32.41 18.63 24.97
C GLU A 745 -31.74 19.66 24.05
N ARG A 746 -31.70 20.93 24.47
CA ARG A 746 -30.99 22.00 23.76
C ARG A 746 -29.48 21.75 23.67
N LEU A 747 -28.86 21.34 24.78
CA LEU A 747 -27.44 20.98 24.81
C LEU A 747 -27.14 19.79 23.88
N LEU A 748 -27.95 18.73 23.94
CA LEU A 748 -27.76 17.56 23.10
C LEU A 748 -27.96 17.89 21.61
N MET A 749 -28.92 18.75 21.28
CA MET A 749 -29.11 19.25 19.92
C MET A 749 -27.89 20.06 19.43
N ALA A 750 -27.34 20.95 20.26
CA ALA A 750 -26.12 21.69 19.92
C ALA A 750 -24.94 20.75 19.66
N ALA A 751 -24.74 19.74 20.53
CA ALA A 751 -23.68 18.75 20.36
C ALA A 751 -23.85 17.89 19.10
N ARG A 752 -25.08 17.47 18.75
CA ARG A 752 -25.37 16.78 17.48
C ARG A 752 -25.06 17.66 16.27
N ALA A 753 -25.49 18.92 16.30
CA ALA A 753 -25.22 19.87 15.23
C ALA A 753 -23.70 20.14 15.08
N TRP A 754 -22.96 20.09 16.19
CA TRP A 754 -21.50 20.21 16.18
C TRP A 754 -20.83 19.04 15.48
N TRP A 755 -21.16 17.80 15.85
CA TRP A 755 -20.62 16.60 15.21
C TRP A 755 -21.05 16.44 13.76
N ALA A 756 -22.26 16.88 13.38
CA ALA A 756 -22.69 16.89 11.98
C ALA A 756 -21.83 17.82 11.10
N GLN A 757 -21.34 18.92 11.65
CA GLN A 757 -20.47 19.88 10.94
C GLN A 757 -18.97 19.58 11.11
N ASN A 758 -18.62 18.74 12.09
CA ASN A 758 -17.25 18.35 12.42
C ASN A 758 -17.18 16.83 12.65
N PRO A 759 -17.54 15.99 11.65
CA PRO A 759 -17.65 14.55 11.86
C PRO A 759 -16.32 13.95 12.33
N PRO A 760 -16.35 13.01 13.29
CA PRO A 760 -15.13 12.32 13.70
C PRO A 760 -14.63 11.50 12.51
N ARG A 761 -13.31 11.40 12.38
CA ARG A 761 -12.68 10.61 11.31
C ARG A 761 -12.80 9.12 11.60
N VAL A 762 -13.94 8.53 11.23
CA VAL A 762 -14.26 7.10 11.46
C VAL A 762 -13.24 6.17 10.82
N ASP A 763 -12.60 6.61 9.75
CA ASP A 763 -11.49 5.95 9.08
C ASP A 763 -10.21 5.84 9.94
N LEU A 764 -10.18 6.47 11.13
CA LEU A 764 -9.10 6.36 12.12
C LEU A 764 -9.42 5.43 13.29
N PHE A 765 -10.55 4.71 13.29
CA PHE A 765 -11.01 3.90 14.44
C PHE A 765 -11.18 2.41 14.14
#